data_AF-A0A8H5BDR3-F1
#
_entry.id   AF-A0A8H5BDR3-F1
#
_cell.length_a   1.000
_cell.length_b   1.000
_cell.length_c   1.000
_cell.angle_alpha   90.00
_cell.angle_beta   90.00
_cell.angle_gamma   90.00
#
_symmetry.space_group_name_H-M   'P 1'
#
loop_
_entity.id
_entity.type
_entity.pdbx_description
1 polymer ?
#
loop_
_entity_poly.entity_id
_entity_poly.type
_entity_poly.pdbx_seq_one_letter_code
_entity_poly.pdbx_strand_id
1 'polypeptide(L)'
;MMSSLKLPDISLSLLEAVAFNETHNANHPLFRYDDADGRVRSINWSEAGKAFDVAASIVQSYVGPEGTPETDTVVGIVANIDSILFYCLLVGIMRAGFIPFPISPRNAPEAVANLLTTTKCSVVVGSDDAAVGALLQSSLKVFEGISSKQALRIVLAPSFEQLFGSETPCIDASKLRKTSTRHQNLGQTSENICVISHSSGTTSLPKPIYLDNMMIHQFGIRERYEPEGTFRCCNLAAHAIPMFHIMGFILIPWSTFLGLTLCVLRPSKPPVMPSPDVVLRGAVTTLASIVYCAPTFLEAWAKDEANIKAMKDFKMILYGGGPVQDDVASSLYAQGVKLRPILGLTETGPLTTFYPKYITDEGPGWHESDPLLDIAYIPEDKVNLKGVYRLALKANSLRKPVSFDTVIDGVPAFDTKDLVTFHPTNRHIWKIVGRAAVGLTTSGVETNPVPIETRLEKSPYISAALMFGRARIQPGIIIFPHKDYIFDISDNHTRRYDEYLNLIWDAITAANASSARHSRIFKEMVLIADPEKPFEYTAKGSIRRQITLSKYQKEIDQLYDIVEAPDSFETMHPRSLEPSTVLDVIRATVQRVLERTVQDDEDVFRLGADSLCALSIRVEITRWLQSMVGKTAIETIPRDLLYVYPTVSALTNYVAGPFIQAMNQMQLDTVKQYSLKFSLEEDIKWQAALQSKETIIEIVPSKGEPPLIVIHAGGGNIDPFLPFMKCTSAVWAIKMGEDVPKQSTESIVEFYYYKIKEKQPIGPYRLASYSGSSVYLVALVRLFERKRESVEQMVMLDHCPGLFFPDFRPDVVKPDDPVWMKDYLEDNIRTIANLMIPAITVRARLLSDVLLVKRNEELIATLNGGEAPAPHIAHFAAMVTVMQDTSLRYLMGDEFMETDSEGNSTWSFKYFRNIMDGIKAPLTIYVASDGSTIAIPKEYPQARKDLGASMFFSHFTIVPIDGDHISFLEDAALHKHMEGSYRRGD
;
A
#
# COMPACT_ATOMS: atom_id res chain seq x y z
N MET A 1 -11.67 -40.98 30.82
CA MET A 1 -12.66 -40.44 31.77
C MET A 1 -12.99 -38.99 31.41
N MET A 2 -13.80 -38.77 30.37
CA MET A 2 -14.42 -37.47 30.12
C MET A 2 -15.81 -37.51 30.78
N SER A 3 -16.09 -36.67 31.80
CA SER A 3 -17.45 -36.17 32.19
C SER A 3 -17.62 -35.68 33.65
N SER A 4 -16.61 -35.10 34.31
CA SER A 4 -16.84 -34.44 35.62
C SER A 4 -16.80 -32.91 35.60
N LEU A 5 -16.29 -32.27 34.54
CA LEU A 5 -16.24 -30.81 34.44
C LEU A 5 -17.65 -30.25 34.21
N LYS A 6 -18.15 -29.48 35.17
CA LYS A 6 -19.40 -28.72 35.07
C LYS A 6 -19.08 -27.34 34.53
N LEU A 7 -19.86 -26.80 33.60
CA LEU A 7 -19.64 -25.44 33.11
C LEU A 7 -20.58 -24.46 33.85
N PRO A 8 -20.10 -23.29 34.32
CA PRO A 8 -20.94 -22.28 34.99
C PRO A 8 -22.14 -21.88 34.12
N ASP A 9 -23.27 -21.42 34.65
CA ASP A 9 -24.36 -20.92 33.80
C ASP A 9 -23.94 -19.64 33.03
N ILE A 10 -24.46 -19.43 31.82
CA ILE A 10 -24.16 -18.23 31.00
C ILE A 10 -24.82 -16.95 31.53
N SER A 11 -25.61 -17.02 32.59
CA SER A 11 -26.15 -15.85 33.28
C SER A 11 -25.25 -15.36 34.42
N LEU A 12 -24.23 -16.14 34.79
CA LEU A 12 -23.31 -15.78 35.87
C LEU A 12 -22.32 -14.71 35.42
N SER A 13 -22.09 -13.73 36.27
CA SER A 13 -20.95 -12.82 36.15
C SER A 13 -19.62 -13.57 36.22
N LEU A 14 -18.50 -12.91 35.87
CA LEU A 14 -17.20 -13.54 35.92
C LEU A 14 -16.86 -14.09 37.32
N LEU A 15 -17.09 -13.31 38.39
CA LEU A 15 -16.74 -13.73 39.75
C LEU A 15 -17.64 -14.85 40.26
N GLU A 16 -18.93 -14.84 39.91
CA GLU A 16 -19.85 -15.94 40.21
C GLU A 16 -19.43 -17.22 39.49
N ALA A 17 -19.00 -17.11 38.23
CA ALA A 17 -18.49 -18.23 37.46
C ALA A 17 -17.15 -18.75 38.01
N VAL A 18 -16.27 -17.88 38.52
CA VAL A 18 -15.06 -18.29 39.27
C VAL A 18 -15.47 -19.07 40.53
N ALA A 19 -16.39 -18.55 41.35
CA ALA A 19 -16.87 -19.22 42.56
C ALA A 19 -17.57 -20.56 42.26
N PHE A 20 -18.25 -20.66 41.12
CA PHE A 20 -18.81 -21.91 40.61
C PHE A 20 -17.70 -22.93 40.37
N ASN A 21 -16.61 -22.56 39.68
CA ASN A 21 -15.53 -23.50 39.39
C ASN A 21 -14.78 -23.98 40.64
N GLU A 22 -14.59 -23.12 41.65
CA GLU A 22 -13.97 -23.52 42.92
C GLU A 22 -14.72 -24.64 43.64
N THR A 23 -16.04 -24.65 43.52
CA THR A 23 -16.93 -25.56 44.25
C THR A 23 -17.29 -26.77 43.41
N HIS A 24 -17.64 -26.56 42.15
CA HIS A 24 -18.15 -27.60 41.25
C HIS A 24 -17.05 -28.29 40.44
N ASN A 25 -15.90 -27.62 40.26
CA ASN A 25 -14.73 -28.11 39.52
C ASN A 25 -13.45 -28.05 40.37
N ALA A 26 -13.56 -28.19 41.68
CA ALA A 26 -12.48 -28.06 42.66
C ALA A 26 -11.16 -28.78 42.29
N ASN A 27 -11.26 -29.95 41.66
CA ASN A 27 -10.15 -30.82 41.27
C ASN A 27 -9.71 -30.66 39.81
N HIS A 28 -10.37 -29.79 39.04
CA HIS A 28 -9.97 -29.50 37.67
C HIS A 28 -8.75 -28.56 37.68
N PRO A 29 -7.69 -28.85 36.92
CA PRO A 29 -6.53 -27.97 36.81
C PRO A 29 -6.91 -26.61 36.21
N LEU A 30 -6.60 -25.52 36.92
CA LEU A 30 -6.63 -24.18 36.35
C LEU A 30 -5.30 -23.87 35.65
N PHE A 31 -4.17 -24.16 36.31
CA PHE A 31 -2.84 -23.97 35.75
C PHE A 31 -2.09 -25.29 35.61
N ARG A 32 -1.24 -25.36 34.58
CA ARG A 32 -0.21 -26.39 34.40
C ARG A 32 1.12 -25.74 34.03
N TYR A 33 2.21 -26.25 34.57
CA TYR A 33 3.56 -25.79 34.25
C TYR A 33 4.56 -26.93 34.49
N ASP A 34 5.71 -26.89 33.85
CA ASP A 34 6.84 -27.77 34.14
C ASP A 34 7.77 -27.15 35.21
N ASP A 35 8.20 -27.93 36.19
CA ASP A 35 9.19 -27.49 37.17
C ASP A 35 10.63 -27.52 36.61
N ALA A 36 11.63 -27.18 37.44
CA ALA A 36 13.03 -27.15 37.02
C ALA A 36 13.53 -28.47 36.41
N ASP A 37 12.93 -29.58 36.83
CA ASP A 37 13.32 -30.93 36.43
C ASP A 37 12.45 -31.43 35.25
N GLY A 38 11.63 -30.55 34.66
CA GLY A 38 10.72 -30.87 33.55
C GLY A 38 9.48 -31.66 33.98
N ARG A 39 9.17 -31.74 35.28
CA ARG A 39 7.98 -32.46 35.77
C ARG A 39 6.76 -31.55 35.73
N VAL A 40 5.66 -32.06 35.17
CA VAL A 40 4.41 -31.30 35.09
C VAL A 40 3.76 -31.20 36.47
N ARG A 41 3.49 -29.96 36.89
CA ARG A 41 2.70 -29.58 38.06
C ARG A 41 1.37 -29.00 37.60
N SER A 42 0.36 -29.12 38.46
CA SER A 42 -0.95 -28.51 38.27
C SER A 42 -1.32 -27.71 39.51
N ILE A 43 -2.03 -26.59 39.32
CA ILE A 43 -2.76 -25.89 40.38
C ILE A 43 -4.24 -26.02 40.06
N ASN A 44 -5.00 -26.64 40.95
CA ASN A 44 -6.43 -26.87 40.75
C ASN A 44 -7.26 -25.64 41.16
N TRP A 45 -8.52 -25.57 40.69
CA TRP A 45 -9.43 -24.48 41.06
C TRP A 45 -9.60 -24.27 42.56
N SER A 46 -9.60 -25.34 43.36
CA SER A 46 -9.70 -25.23 44.83
C SER A 46 -8.47 -24.60 45.48
N GLU A 47 -7.27 -24.84 44.93
CA GLU A 47 -6.02 -24.24 45.40
C GLU A 47 -5.92 -22.78 44.96
N ALA A 48 -6.21 -22.51 43.68
CA ALA A 48 -6.25 -21.15 43.16
C ALA A 48 -7.31 -20.29 43.86
N GLY A 49 -8.46 -20.86 44.20
CA GLY A 49 -9.52 -20.15 44.91
C GLY A 49 -9.11 -19.61 46.27
N LYS A 50 -8.36 -20.41 47.04
CA LYS A 50 -7.76 -19.97 48.31
C LYS A 50 -6.75 -18.84 48.07
N ALA A 51 -5.91 -18.97 47.05
CA ALA A 51 -4.95 -17.93 46.67
C ALA A 51 -5.64 -16.62 46.26
N PHE A 52 -6.80 -16.67 45.58
CA PHE A 52 -7.59 -15.48 45.25
C PHE A 52 -8.14 -14.78 46.49
N ASP A 53 -8.62 -15.55 47.48
CA ASP A 53 -9.12 -14.99 48.75
C ASP A 53 -7.98 -14.35 49.56
N VAL A 54 -6.80 -14.96 49.56
CA VAL A 54 -5.62 -14.39 50.23
C VAL A 54 -5.15 -13.12 49.51
N ALA A 55 -5.08 -13.13 48.18
CA ALA A 55 -4.77 -11.95 47.39
C ALA A 55 -5.77 -10.81 47.65
N ALA A 56 -7.06 -11.12 47.76
CA ALA A 56 -8.09 -10.13 48.08
C ALA A 56 -7.86 -9.49 49.48
N SER A 57 -7.59 -10.32 50.49
CA SER A 57 -7.28 -9.86 51.86
C SER A 57 -6.05 -8.93 51.89
N ILE A 58 -4.99 -9.32 51.17
CA ILE A 58 -3.76 -8.52 51.05
C ILE A 58 -4.06 -7.17 50.38
N VAL A 59 -4.80 -7.17 49.27
CA VAL A 59 -5.16 -5.93 48.54
C VAL A 59 -6.01 -5.00 49.40
N GLN A 60 -6.96 -5.52 50.19
CA GLN A 60 -7.73 -4.70 51.13
C GLN A 60 -6.82 -3.97 52.13
N SER A 61 -5.77 -4.64 52.63
CA SER A 61 -4.80 -4.00 53.53
C SER A 61 -3.99 -2.87 52.88
N TYR A 62 -3.85 -2.88 51.55
CA TYR A 62 -3.16 -1.83 50.81
C TYR A 62 -4.00 -0.56 50.64
N VAL A 63 -5.31 -0.69 50.53
CA VAL A 63 -6.23 0.44 50.37
C VAL A 63 -6.57 1.11 51.72
N GLY A 64 -6.64 0.33 52.80
CA GLY A 64 -6.72 0.83 54.19
C GLY A 64 -7.81 0.16 55.05
N PRO A 65 -7.77 0.26 56.39
CA PRO A 65 -8.65 -0.52 57.29
C PRO A 65 -10.03 0.07 57.63
N GLU A 66 -10.47 1.20 57.07
CA GLU A 66 -11.70 1.88 57.54
C GLU A 66 -12.69 2.25 56.42
N GLY A 67 -13.95 1.85 56.61
CA GLY A 67 -15.09 2.23 55.78
C GLY A 67 -15.37 1.27 54.64
N THR A 68 -16.65 1.11 54.29
CA THR A 68 -17.07 0.49 53.02
C THR A 68 -16.18 0.99 51.91
N PRO A 69 -15.49 0.10 51.16
CA PRO A 69 -14.64 0.54 50.06
C PRO A 69 -15.44 1.49 49.18
N GLU A 70 -14.93 2.69 48.93
CA GLU A 70 -15.49 3.54 47.87
C GLU A 70 -15.47 2.67 46.62
N THR A 71 -16.66 2.36 46.10
CA THR A 71 -16.89 1.28 45.13
C THR A 71 -16.14 1.50 43.81
N ASP A 72 -15.59 2.70 43.60
CA ASP A 72 -14.84 3.17 42.43
C ASP A 72 -13.31 3.09 42.56
N THR A 73 -12.77 2.45 43.62
CA THR A 73 -11.32 2.40 43.82
C THR A 73 -10.62 1.58 42.73
N VAL A 74 -9.69 2.23 42.01
CA VAL A 74 -8.84 1.62 40.98
C VAL A 74 -7.48 1.24 41.57
N VAL A 75 -7.11 -0.04 41.42
CA VAL A 75 -5.80 -0.57 41.84
C VAL A 75 -4.95 -0.82 40.59
N GLY A 76 -3.92 0.01 40.41
CA GLY A 76 -2.97 -0.10 39.33
C GLY A 76 -2.00 -1.27 39.57
N ILE A 77 -1.62 -1.99 38.52
CA ILE A 77 -0.62 -3.06 38.59
C ILE A 77 0.48 -2.74 37.58
N VAL A 78 1.67 -2.38 38.07
CA VAL A 78 2.87 -2.16 37.26
C VAL A 78 3.90 -3.16 37.74
N ALA A 79 3.82 -4.41 37.29
CA ALA A 79 4.62 -5.49 37.84
C ALA A 79 5.17 -6.43 36.76
N ASN A 80 6.39 -6.92 37.00
CA ASN A 80 7.04 -8.00 36.27
C ASN A 80 7.02 -9.28 37.13
N ILE A 81 5.88 -9.96 37.16
CA ILE A 81 5.62 -11.20 37.91
C ILE A 81 5.10 -12.30 36.98
N ASP A 82 5.16 -13.55 37.42
CA ASP A 82 4.65 -14.67 36.62
C ASP A 82 3.13 -14.62 36.41
N SER A 83 2.66 -15.35 35.38
CA SER A 83 1.26 -15.32 34.97
C SER A 83 0.29 -15.84 36.03
N ILE A 84 0.73 -16.75 36.90
CA ILE A 84 -0.11 -17.32 37.98
C ILE A 84 -0.35 -16.25 39.02
N LEU A 85 0.72 -15.62 39.52
CA LEU A 85 0.63 -14.50 40.47
C LEU A 85 -0.19 -13.34 39.92
N PHE A 86 0.03 -12.97 38.65
CA PHE A 86 -0.71 -11.88 38.02
C PHE A 86 -2.21 -12.20 37.91
N TYR A 87 -2.57 -13.45 37.52
CA TYR A 87 -3.96 -13.90 37.50
C TYR A 87 -4.58 -13.82 38.90
N CYS A 88 -3.90 -14.34 39.93
CA CYS A 88 -4.38 -14.30 41.30
C CYS A 88 -4.59 -12.87 41.80
N LEU A 89 -3.69 -11.95 41.45
CA LEU A 89 -3.81 -10.54 41.80
C LEU A 89 -5.01 -9.88 41.11
N LEU A 90 -5.23 -10.12 39.81
CA LEU A 90 -6.38 -9.59 39.08
C LEU A 90 -7.70 -10.04 39.73
N VAL A 91 -7.87 -11.35 39.96
CA VAL A 91 -9.08 -11.90 40.60
C VAL A 91 -9.20 -11.46 42.06
N GLY A 92 -8.09 -11.38 42.79
CA GLY A 92 -8.06 -10.92 44.18
C GLY A 92 -8.52 -9.46 44.32
N ILE A 93 -8.07 -8.56 43.43
CA ILE A 93 -8.52 -7.16 43.39
C ILE A 93 -10.02 -7.08 43.14
N MET A 94 -10.54 -7.84 42.17
CA MET A 94 -11.99 -7.89 41.89
C MET A 94 -12.79 -8.43 43.08
N ARG A 95 -12.28 -9.47 43.76
CA ARG A 95 -12.89 -10.04 44.98
C ARG A 95 -12.90 -9.08 46.15
N ALA A 96 -11.87 -8.24 46.26
CA ALA A 96 -11.80 -7.19 47.26
C ALA A 96 -12.83 -6.05 47.00
N GLY A 97 -13.50 -6.07 45.84
CA GLY A 97 -14.49 -5.06 45.44
C GLY A 97 -13.89 -3.88 44.69
N PHE A 98 -12.66 -4.01 44.20
CA PHE A 98 -11.91 -2.94 43.52
C PHE A 98 -11.75 -3.23 42.03
N ILE A 99 -11.39 -2.19 41.26
CA ILE A 99 -11.19 -2.30 39.81
C ILE A 99 -9.70 -2.52 39.53
N PRO A 100 -9.28 -3.70 39.01
CA PRO A 100 -7.91 -3.89 38.59
C PRO A 100 -7.59 -3.06 37.34
N PHE A 101 -6.42 -2.44 37.34
CA PHE A 101 -5.87 -1.74 36.19
C PHE A 101 -4.45 -2.24 35.89
N PRO A 102 -4.29 -3.33 35.12
CA PRO A 102 -3.00 -3.73 34.60
C PRO A 102 -2.37 -2.66 33.70
N ILE A 103 -1.19 -2.18 34.07
CA ILE A 103 -0.40 -1.19 33.34
C ILE A 103 0.90 -1.85 32.89
N SER A 104 1.30 -1.60 31.65
CA SER A 104 2.52 -2.20 31.13
C SER A 104 3.75 -1.62 31.83
N PRO A 105 4.66 -2.45 32.38
CA PRO A 105 5.94 -1.98 32.92
C PRO A 105 6.91 -1.55 31.80
N ARG A 106 6.50 -1.61 30.53
CA ARG A 106 7.27 -1.14 29.37
C ARG A 106 6.85 0.26 28.92
N ASN A 107 5.95 0.90 29.66
CA ASN A 107 5.57 2.29 29.42
C ASN A 107 6.65 3.26 29.96
N ALA A 108 6.65 4.47 29.40
CA ALA A 108 7.50 5.55 29.89
C ALA A 108 6.88 6.14 31.17
N PRO A 109 7.68 6.75 32.07
CA PRO A 109 7.18 7.30 33.32
C PRO A 109 5.99 8.26 33.16
N GLU A 110 6.02 9.12 32.13
CA GLU A 110 4.97 10.10 31.84
C GLU A 110 3.67 9.41 31.42
N ALA A 111 3.77 8.33 30.66
CA ALA A 111 2.62 7.54 30.25
C ALA A 111 1.98 6.83 31.43
N VAL A 112 2.79 6.25 32.33
CA VAL A 112 2.29 5.63 33.57
C VAL A 112 1.63 6.69 34.46
N ALA A 113 2.29 7.82 34.71
CA ALA A 113 1.74 8.91 35.51
C ALA A 113 0.41 9.44 34.95
N ASN A 114 0.31 9.62 33.63
CA ASN A 114 -0.92 10.03 32.97
C ASN A 114 -2.06 9.01 33.14
N LEU A 115 -1.78 7.72 32.98
CA LEU A 115 -2.76 6.66 33.19
C LEU A 115 -3.26 6.62 34.64
N LEU A 116 -2.35 6.72 35.60
CA LEU A 116 -2.67 6.73 37.03
C LEU A 116 -3.52 7.93 37.41
N THR A 117 -3.18 9.11 36.88
CA THR A 117 -3.94 10.35 37.09
C THR A 117 -5.34 10.25 36.48
N THR A 118 -5.42 9.85 35.21
CA THR A 118 -6.69 9.79 34.45
C THR A 118 -7.68 8.82 35.08
N THR A 119 -7.18 7.69 35.60
CA THR A 119 -8.00 6.67 36.24
C THR A 119 -8.22 6.89 37.74
N LYS A 120 -7.69 7.98 38.31
CA LYS A 120 -7.76 8.29 39.75
C LYS A 120 -7.27 7.13 40.62
N CYS A 121 -6.19 6.47 40.18
CA CYS A 121 -5.62 5.34 40.89
C CYS A 121 -5.02 5.78 42.24
N SER A 122 -5.42 5.14 43.34
CA SER A 122 -4.94 5.47 44.69
C SER A 122 -3.83 4.53 45.17
N VAL A 123 -3.79 3.29 44.66
CA VAL A 123 -2.83 2.26 45.02
C VAL A 123 -2.23 1.64 43.77
N VAL A 124 -0.90 1.54 43.72
CA VAL A 124 -0.16 0.86 42.65
C VAL A 124 0.63 -0.31 43.23
N VAL A 125 0.34 -1.51 42.72
CA VAL A 125 1.06 -2.73 43.04
C VAL A 125 2.23 -2.88 42.07
N GLY A 126 3.45 -2.80 42.60
CA GLY A 126 4.72 -2.97 41.89
C GLY A 126 5.40 -4.32 42.15
N SER A 127 6.31 -4.74 41.28
CA SER A 127 7.21 -5.87 41.57
C SER A 127 8.50 -5.41 42.25
N ASP A 128 9.08 -6.31 43.03
CA ASP A 128 10.36 -6.13 43.71
C ASP A 128 11.53 -6.41 42.76
N ASP A 129 11.66 -5.58 41.73
CA ASP A 129 12.79 -5.56 40.81
C ASP A 129 13.21 -4.11 40.49
N ALA A 130 14.50 -3.93 40.22
CA ALA A 130 15.08 -2.59 40.07
C ALA A 130 14.49 -1.80 38.90
N ALA A 131 14.11 -2.47 37.80
CA ALA A 131 13.58 -1.81 36.61
C ALA A 131 12.18 -1.23 36.88
N VAL A 132 11.30 -2.04 37.46
CA VAL A 132 9.95 -1.59 37.84
C VAL A 132 10.02 -0.56 38.97
N GLY A 133 10.91 -0.74 39.95
CA GLY A 133 11.16 0.24 41.01
C GLY A 133 11.55 1.61 40.45
N ALA A 134 12.50 1.66 39.52
CA ALA A 134 12.94 2.91 38.88
C ALA A 134 11.83 3.56 38.03
N LEU A 135 11.04 2.76 37.30
CA LEU A 135 9.88 3.24 36.55
C LEU A 135 8.84 3.89 37.48
N LEU A 136 8.47 3.21 38.57
CA LEU A 136 7.47 3.71 39.51
C LEU A 136 7.94 4.96 40.24
N GLN A 137 9.21 5.03 40.65
CA GLN A 137 9.78 6.24 41.26
C GLN A 137 9.76 7.43 40.29
N SER A 138 10.14 7.21 39.02
CA SER A 138 10.12 8.25 38.00
C SER A 138 8.68 8.70 37.68
N SER A 139 7.74 7.74 37.61
CA SER A 139 6.34 8.01 37.37
C SER A 139 5.71 8.81 38.51
N LEU A 140 6.10 8.53 39.77
CA LEU A 140 5.62 9.25 40.95
C LEU A 140 6.03 10.72 40.91
N LYS A 141 7.28 11.02 40.56
CA LYS A 141 7.76 12.41 40.41
C LYS A 141 6.93 13.19 39.38
N VAL A 142 6.62 12.56 38.24
CA VAL A 142 5.77 13.17 37.20
C VAL A 142 4.34 13.33 37.71
N PHE A 143 3.80 12.31 38.39
CA PHE A 143 2.45 12.33 38.96
C PHE A 143 2.25 13.45 39.98
N GLU A 144 3.22 13.67 40.88
CA GLU A 144 3.19 14.76 41.87
C GLU A 144 3.18 16.15 41.22
N GLY A 145 3.85 16.30 40.06
CA GLY A 145 3.81 17.53 39.26
C GLY A 145 2.46 17.77 38.57
N ILE A 146 1.71 16.72 38.27
CA ILE A 146 0.41 16.79 37.57
C ILE A 146 -0.76 16.91 38.56
N SER A 147 -0.72 16.16 39.66
CA SER A 147 -1.82 16.03 40.62
C SER A 147 -1.35 16.35 42.04
N SER A 148 -1.49 17.61 42.45
CA SER A 148 -1.08 18.06 43.79
C SER A 148 -2.06 17.66 44.90
N LYS A 149 -3.17 16.98 44.58
CA LYS A 149 -4.29 16.68 45.49
C LYS A 149 -4.55 15.19 45.73
N GLN A 150 -3.88 14.30 45.00
CA GLN A 150 -4.11 12.85 45.09
C GLN A 150 -2.86 12.17 45.67
N ALA A 151 -3.01 11.48 46.80
CA ALA A 151 -1.93 10.66 47.34
C ALA A 151 -1.90 9.30 46.62
N LEU A 152 -0.73 8.90 46.13
CA LEU A 152 -0.53 7.62 45.46
C LEU A 152 0.31 6.70 46.36
N ARG A 153 -0.23 5.53 46.74
CA ARG A 153 0.50 4.54 47.54
C ARG A 153 1.07 3.46 46.64
N ILE A 154 2.39 3.30 46.66
CA ILE A 154 3.08 2.19 45.99
C ILE A 154 3.28 1.05 46.98
N VAL A 155 2.87 -0.16 46.61
CA VAL A 155 2.98 -1.39 47.41
C VAL A 155 3.59 -2.51 46.58
N LEU A 156 4.12 -3.55 47.21
CA LEU A 156 4.69 -4.69 46.51
C LEU A 156 3.62 -5.74 46.19
N ALA A 157 3.76 -6.43 45.06
CA ALA A 157 2.96 -7.60 44.72
C ALA A 157 3.20 -8.74 45.72
N PRO A 158 2.17 -9.55 46.05
CA PRO A 158 2.34 -10.71 46.91
C PRO A 158 3.24 -11.76 46.25
N SER A 159 4.02 -12.49 47.06
CA SER A 159 4.85 -13.59 46.60
C SER A 159 4.03 -14.87 46.37
N PHE A 160 4.61 -15.82 45.64
CA PHE A 160 3.97 -17.12 45.42
C PHE A 160 3.77 -17.88 46.74
N GLU A 161 4.72 -17.81 47.66
CA GLU A 161 4.66 -18.42 48.98
C GLU A 161 3.58 -17.78 49.86
N GLN A 162 3.33 -16.48 49.72
CA GLN A 162 2.24 -15.81 50.45
C GLN A 162 0.86 -16.26 49.99
N LEU A 163 0.71 -16.62 48.70
CA LEU A 163 -0.58 -17.03 48.14
C LEU A 163 -0.81 -18.55 48.17
N PHE A 164 0.24 -19.35 48.06
CA PHE A 164 0.18 -20.81 47.89
C PHE A 164 0.97 -21.60 48.95
N GLY A 165 1.68 -20.95 49.87
CA GLY A 165 2.50 -21.60 50.89
C GLY A 165 1.69 -22.28 52.00
N SER A 166 2.35 -23.13 52.80
CA SER A 166 1.71 -23.85 53.91
C SER A 166 1.23 -22.94 55.05
N GLU A 167 1.84 -21.77 55.20
CA GLU A 167 1.50 -20.77 56.22
C GLU A 167 0.43 -19.76 55.76
N THR A 168 -0.16 -19.99 54.58
CA THR A 168 -1.18 -19.12 54.01
C THR A 168 -2.40 -19.04 54.94
N PRO A 169 -2.84 -17.83 55.36
CA PRO A 169 -3.93 -17.69 56.31
C PRO A 169 -5.25 -18.22 55.73
N CYS A 170 -6.00 -18.95 56.56
CA CYS A 170 -7.36 -19.36 56.20
C CYS A 170 -8.27 -18.13 56.25
N ILE A 171 -8.59 -17.56 55.09
CA ILE A 171 -9.48 -16.41 55.00
C ILE A 171 -10.94 -16.87 54.97
N ASP A 172 -11.76 -16.27 55.82
CA ASP A 172 -13.21 -16.45 55.76
C ASP A 172 -13.77 -15.71 54.53
N ALA A 173 -13.94 -16.45 53.43
CA ALA A 173 -14.46 -15.95 52.18
C ALA A 173 -15.81 -15.24 52.32
N SER A 174 -16.63 -15.56 53.33
CA SER A 174 -17.92 -14.90 53.58
C SER A 174 -17.77 -13.46 54.09
N LYS A 175 -16.59 -13.09 54.61
CA LYS A 175 -16.26 -11.72 55.02
C LYS A 175 -15.67 -10.90 53.87
N LEU A 176 -14.97 -11.54 52.94
CA LEU A 176 -14.42 -10.91 51.75
C LEU A 176 -15.47 -10.69 50.65
N ARG A 177 -16.35 -11.69 50.41
CA ARG A 177 -17.33 -11.69 49.31
C ARG A 177 -18.53 -10.76 49.54
N LYS A 178 -18.54 -9.95 50.60
CA LYS A 178 -19.66 -9.07 50.96
C LYS A 178 -19.68 -7.72 50.25
N THR A 179 -18.65 -7.37 49.48
CA THR A 179 -18.48 -6.00 48.98
C THR A 179 -18.50 -5.93 47.45
N SER A 180 -19.58 -5.33 46.96
CA SER A 180 -19.85 -4.81 45.60
C SER A 180 -20.82 -5.63 44.73
N THR A 181 -22.09 -5.19 44.68
CA THR A 181 -23.12 -5.60 43.71
C THR A 181 -22.74 -5.29 42.25
N ARG A 182 -21.65 -4.52 42.05
CA ARG A 182 -21.09 -4.14 40.75
C ARG A 182 -20.80 -5.38 39.92
N HIS A 183 -19.94 -6.27 40.41
CA HIS A 183 -19.50 -7.45 39.66
C HIS A 183 -20.50 -8.61 39.68
N GLN A 184 -21.70 -8.44 40.24
CA GLN A 184 -22.71 -9.50 40.38
C GLN A 184 -23.88 -9.36 39.40
N ASN A 185 -24.04 -8.21 38.73
CA ASN A 185 -25.13 -7.99 37.79
C ASN A 185 -24.61 -7.88 36.36
N LEU A 186 -25.25 -8.54 35.39
CA LEU A 186 -25.01 -8.35 33.96
C LEU A 186 -25.70 -7.08 33.40
N GLY A 187 -26.08 -6.13 34.27
CA GLY A 187 -26.83 -4.92 33.92
C GLY A 187 -26.01 -3.86 33.18
N GLN A 188 -26.69 -3.09 32.32
CA GLN A 188 -26.11 -2.06 31.41
C GLN A 188 -25.89 -0.68 32.06
N THR A 189 -25.59 -0.58 33.35
CA THR A 189 -25.24 0.73 33.93
C THR A 189 -23.75 1.00 33.78
N SER A 190 -23.39 2.27 33.55
CA SER A 190 -21.99 2.75 33.47
C SER A 190 -21.17 2.50 34.74
N GLU A 191 -21.80 2.00 35.80
CA GLU A 191 -21.22 1.72 37.10
C GLU A 191 -20.59 0.31 37.18
N ASN A 192 -20.53 -0.45 36.07
CA ASN A 192 -20.24 -1.89 36.10
C ASN A 192 -18.86 -2.31 35.52
N ILE A 193 -17.82 -1.51 35.77
CA ILE A 193 -16.48 -1.78 35.25
C ILE A 193 -15.85 -2.99 35.95
N CYS A 194 -15.42 -3.99 35.17
CA CYS A 194 -14.75 -5.20 35.64
C CYS A 194 -13.23 -5.03 35.67
N VAL A 195 -12.65 -4.41 34.65
CA VAL A 195 -11.20 -4.17 34.53
C VAL A 195 -10.97 -2.92 33.68
N ILE A 196 -9.90 -2.19 33.97
CA ILE A 196 -9.41 -1.14 33.08
C ILE A 196 -8.22 -1.69 32.31
N SER A 197 -8.19 -1.50 31.00
CA SER A 197 -7.02 -1.75 30.16
C SER A 197 -6.49 -0.42 29.62
N HIS A 198 -5.39 -0.42 28.87
CA HIS A 198 -4.92 0.77 28.16
C HIS A 198 -4.55 0.43 26.72
N SER A 199 -4.84 1.34 25.80
CA SER A 199 -4.33 1.28 24.44
C SER A 199 -3.08 2.13 24.31
N SER A 200 -2.14 1.68 23.48
CA SER A 200 -0.85 2.35 23.28
C SER A 200 -0.96 3.72 22.60
N GLY A 201 -2.14 4.11 22.10
CA GLY A 201 -2.42 5.39 21.43
C GLY A 201 -1.64 5.56 20.12
N THR A 202 -2.31 5.71 18.98
CA THR A 202 -1.63 5.98 17.70
C THR A 202 -1.19 7.45 17.54
N THR A 203 -1.62 8.35 18.43
CA THR A 203 -1.41 9.81 18.30
C THR A 203 -1.28 10.60 19.61
N SER A 204 -1.39 9.98 20.80
CA SER A 204 -1.31 10.66 22.11
C SER A 204 -0.80 9.71 23.20
N LEU A 205 -0.55 10.21 24.42
CA LEU A 205 -0.33 9.39 25.62
C LEU A 205 -1.37 8.25 25.72
N PRO A 206 -1.00 7.06 26.26
CA PRO A 206 -1.91 5.92 26.38
C PRO A 206 -3.23 6.29 27.04
N LYS A 207 -4.33 5.72 26.53
CA LYS A 207 -5.69 6.00 27.01
C LYS A 207 -6.22 4.79 27.79
N PRO A 208 -6.84 5.00 28.96
CA PRO A 208 -7.53 3.92 29.66
C PRO A 208 -8.80 3.51 28.90
N ILE A 209 -9.09 2.22 28.90
CA ILE A 209 -10.27 1.60 28.29
C ILE A 209 -10.98 0.82 29.39
N TYR A 210 -12.21 1.22 29.69
CA TYR A 210 -13.02 0.66 30.77
C TYR A 210 -13.84 -0.51 30.22
N LEU A 211 -13.57 -1.72 30.70
CA LEU A 211 -14.25 -2.94 30.26
C LEU A 211 -15.27 -3.36 31.32
N ASP A 212 -16.55 -3.38 30.95
CA ASP A 212 -17.64 -3.77 31.84
C ASP A 212 -17.81 -5.30 31.95
N ASN A 213 -18.62 -5.75 32.92
CA ASN A 213 -18.87 -7.18 33.11
C ASN A 213 -19.50 -7.86 31.89
N MET A 214 -20.31 -7.14 31.10
CA MET A 214 -20.94 -7.69 29.91
C MET A 214 -19.88 -8.00 28.83
N MET A 215 -18.95 -7.08 28.61
CA MET A 215 -17.81 -7.26 27.69
C MET A 215 -16.95 -8.45 28.11
N ILE A 216 -16.60 -8.54 29.40
CA ILE A 216 -15.76 -9.64 29.90
C ILE A 216 -16.48 -10.99 29.83
N HIS A 217 -17.77 -11.00 30.14
CA HIS A 217 -18.61 -12.18 30.00
C HIS A 217 -18.64 -12.68 28.54
N GLN A 218 -18.80 -11.78 27.58
CA GLN A 218 -18.78 -12.11 26.15
C GLN A 218 -17.45 -12.71 25.68
N PHE A 219 -16.33 -12.39 26.32
CA PHE A 219 -15.05 -13.01 26.00
C PHE A 219 -15.01 -14.51 26.35
N GLY A 220 -15.81 -14.95 27.32
CA GLY A 220 -15.77 -16.29 27.89
C GLY A 220 -16.88 -17.25 27.44
N ILE A 221 -18.11 -16.78 27.23
CA ILE A 221 -19.27 -17.69 27.02
C ILE A 221 -19.58 -18.02 25.56
N ARG A 222 -18.94 -17.32 24.61
CA ARG A 222 -19.29 -17.37 23.19
C ARG A 222 -19.09 -18.77 22.56
N GLU A 223 -17.97 -19.42 22.84
CA GLU A 223 -17.63 -20.75 22.28
C GLU A 223 -18.54 -21.89 22.80
N ARG A 224 -19.51 -21.56 23.66
CA ARG A 224 -20.49 -22.51 24.20
C ARG A 224 -21.76 -22.62 23.37
N TYR A 225 -22.01 -21.67 22.46
CA TYR A 225 -23.15 -21.69 21.55
C TYR A 225 -22.94 -22.59 20.31
N GLU A 226 -21.74 -23.13 20.12
CA GLU A 226 -21.42 -24.06 19.02
C GLU A 226 -21.70 -25.52 19.44
N PRO A 227 -22.62 -26.25 18.77
CA PRO A 227 -23.04 -27.58 19.19
C PRO A 227 -21.97 -28.69 19.10
N GLU A 228 -20.90 -28.50 18.31
CA GLU A 228 -20.01 -29.60 17.88
C GLU A 228 -18.49 -29.38 18.12
N GLY A 229 -18.04 -28.27 18.72
CA GLY A 229 -16.62 -27.85 18.70
C GLY A 229 -15.95 -27.58 20.05
N THR A 230 -16.17 -28.41 21.07
CA THR A 230 -15.87 -27.97 22.44
C THR A 230 -14.38 -27.81 22.77
N PHE A 231 -13.92 -26.58 23.06
CA PHE A 231 -12.71 -26.23 23.84
C PHE A 231 -12.63 -26.88 25.23
N ARG A 232 -13.66 -27.65 25.62
CA ARG A 232 -13.79 -28.25 26.95
C ARG A 232 -12.56 -29.08 27.31
N CYS A 233 -12.03 -28.81 28.50
CA CYS A 233 -10.92 -29.54 29.10
C CYS A 233 -9.64 -29.57 28.23
N CYS A 234 -9.47 -28.63 27.30
CA CYS A 234 -8.22 -28.53 26.55
C CYS A 234 -7.15 -27.82 27.39
N ASN A 235 -5.91 -28.28 27.23
CA ASN A 235 -4.73 -27.59 27.72
C ASN A 235 -4.33 -26.51 26.71
N LEU A 236 -4.39 -25.24 27.11
CA LEU A 236 -4.04 -24.08 26.30
C LEU A 236 -2.66 -23.55 26.73
N ALA A 237 -1.66 -23.67 25.85
CA ALA A 237 -0.36 -23.04 26.07
C ALA A 237 -0.46 -21.52 25.91
N ALA A 238 -0.21 -20.81 27.00
CA ALA A 238 -0.18 -19.35 27.10
C ALA A 238 1.11 -18.84 27.76
N HIS A 239 2.20 -19.62 27.68
CA HIS A 239 3.51 -19.35 28.31
C HIS A 239 4.08 -17.96 28.01
N ALA A 240 3.75 -17.36 26.87
CA ALA A 240 4.32 -16.09 26.41
C ALA A 240 3.32 -14.93 26.36
N ILE A 241 2.14 -15.08 26.97
CA ILE A 241 1.08 -14.07 26.91
C ILE A 241 1.17 -13.13 28.12
N PRO A 242 1.48 -11.84 27.95
CA PRO A 242 1.60 -10.93 29.08
C PRO A 242 0.23 -10.64 29.72
N MET A 243 0.10 -10.90 31.02
CA MET A 243 -1.16 -10.74 31.77
C MET A 243 -1.63 -9.28 31.90
N PHE A 244 -0.72 -8.31 31.77
CA PHE A 244 -1.10 -6.89 31.75
C PHE A 244 -1.75 -6.45 30.42
N HIS A 245 -1.73 -7.30 29.39
CA HIS A 245 -2.36 -7.04 28.09
C HIS A 245 -3.72 -7.76 28.00
N ILE A 246 -4.64 -7.26 27.16
CA ILE A 246 -5.98 -7.85 27.03
C ILE A 246 -5.96 -9.33 26.62
N MET A 247 -4.96 -9.74 25.82
CA MET A 247 -4.74 -11.15 25.46
C MET A 247 -4.42 -12.04 26.66
N GLY A 248 -3.77 -11.51 27.71
CA GLY A 248 -3.53 -12.26 28.93
C GLY A 248 -4.74 -12.24 29.86
N PHE A 249 -5.41 -11.08 29.97
CA PHE A 249 -6.64 -10.97 30.73
C PHE A 249 -7.73 -11.95 30.24
N ILE A 250 -7.87 -12.15 28.92
CA ILE A 250 -8.89 -13.04 28.34
C ILE A 250 -8.75 -14.51 28.79
N LEU A 251 -7.58 -14.90 29.29
CA LEU A 251 -7.36 -16.23 29.84
C LEU A 251 -8.23 -16.50 31.07
N ILE A 252 -8.63 -15.47 31.83
CA ILE A 252 -9.52 -15.57 32.99
C ILE A 252 -10.93 -16.01 32.57
N PRO A 253 -11.66 -15.30 31.70
CA PRO A 253 -12.97 -15.76 31.25
C PRO A 253 -12.89 -17.08 30.47
N TRP A 254 -11.79 -17.35 29.74
CA TRP A 254 -11.60 -18.62 29.03
C TRP A 254 -11.45 -19.83 29.94
N SER A 255 -10.58 -19.76 30.95
CA SER A 255 -10.47 -20.84 31.92
C SER A 255 -11.77 -21.02 32.71
N THR A 256 -12.44 -19.92 33.04
CA THR A 256 -13.65 -19.91 33.87
C THR A 256 -14.88 -20.46 33.14
N PHE A 257 -15.20 -19.95 31.95
CA PHE A 257 -16.44 -20.28 31.25
C PHE A 257 -16.31 -21.47 30.28
N LEU A 258 -15.10 -21.74 29.76
CA LEU A 258 -14.84 -22.84 28.82
C LEU A 258 -14.15 -24.04 29.49
N GLY A 259 -13.65 -23.88 30.71
CA GLY A 259 -12.95 -24.93 31.45
C GLY A 259 -11.57 -25.26 30.87
N LEU A 260 -10.92 -24.28 30.25
CA LEU A 260 -9.57 -24.42 29.73
C LEU A 260 -8.55 -24.50 30.88
N THR A 261 -7.63 -25.45 30.77
CA THR A 261 -6.44 -25.52 31.62
C THR A 261 -5.35 -24.67 31.01
N LEU A 262 -4.84 -23.68 31.75
CA LEU A 262 -3.83 -22.75 31.28
C LEU A 262 -2.42 -23.33 31.50
N CYS A 263 -1.74 -23.66 30.41
CA CYS A 263 -0.34 -24.07 30.43
C CYS A 263 0.57 -22.83 30.37
N VAL A 264 1.29 -22.57 31.46
CA VAL A 264 2.06 -21.33 31.70
C VAL A 264 3.46 -21.66 32.19
N LEU A 265 4.34 -20.64 32.20
CA LEU A 265 5.66 -20.80 32.79
C LEU A 265 5.55 -20.95 34.31
N ARG A 266 6.49 -21.71 34.88
CA ARG A 266 6.55 -21.95 36.33
C ARG A 266 6.62 -20.63 37.13
N PRO A 267 5.99 -20.59 38.30
CA PRO A 267 6.15 -19.47 39.22
C PRO A 267 7.63 -19.36 39.65
N SER A 268 8.20 -18.16 39.55
CA SER A 268 9.61 -17.91 39.85
C SER A 268 9.90 -16.42 40.05
N LYS A 269 10.93 -16.11 40.85
CA LYS A 269 11.45 -14.76 41.05
C LYS A 269 12.97 -14.75 40.77
N PRO A 270 13.44 -14.05 39.71
CA PRO A 270 12.65 -13.35 38.69
C PRO A 270 11.83 -14.32 37.81
N PRO A 271 10.77 -13.85 37.13
CA PRO A 271 9.99 -14.68 36.22
C PRO A 271 10.84 -15.27 35.09
N VAL A 272 10.50 -16.49 34.64
CA VAL A 272 11.16 -17.10 33.48
C VAL A 272 10.90 -16.27 32.22
N MET A 273 11.97 -15.99 31.47
CA MET A 273 11.87 -15.30 30.18
C MET A 273 11.26 -16.23 29.11
N PRO A 274 10.19 -15.81 28.41
CA PRO A 274 9.51 -16.63 27.42
C PRO A 274 10.24 -16.60 26.06
N SER A 275 11.41 -17.25 25.95
CA SER A 275 12.07 -17.42 24.64
C SER A 275 11.32 -18.43 23.76
N PRO A 276 11.48 -18.41 22.43
CA PRO A 276 10.80 -19.35 21.54
C PRO A 276 10.98 -20.81 21.94
N ASP A 277 12.21 -21.23 22.27
CA ASP A 277 12.49 -22.60 22.70
C ASP A 277 11.79 -22.98 24.00
N VAL A 278 11.80 -22.07 24.98
CA VAL A 278 11.16 -22.30 26.29
C VAL A 278 9.64 -22.43 26.12
N VAL A 279 9.04 -21.59 25.28
CA VAL A 279 7.59 -21.55 25.07
C VAL A 279 7.09 -22.80 24.35
N LEU A 280 7.76 -23.23 23.27
CA LEU A 280 7.37 -24.43 22.53
C LEU A 280 7.60 -25.69 23.36
N ARG A 281 8.74 -25.79 24.05
CA ARG A 281 9.03 -26.90 24.96
C ARG A 281 8.03 -26.98 26.09
N GLY A 282 7.72 -25.85 26.74
CA GLY A 282 6.70 -25.79 27.79
C GLY A 282 5.34 -26.26 27.27
N ALA A 283 4.93 -25.84 26.07
CA ALA A 283 3.69 -26.29 25.43
C ALA A 283 3.67 -27.82 25.21
N VAL A 284 4.77 -28.40 24.73
CA VAL A 284 4.89 -29.87 24.55
C VAL A 284 4.87 -30.59 25.90
N THR A 285 5.73 -30.19 26.84
CA THR A 285 5.87 -30.84 28.16
C THR A 285 4.56 -30.82 28.96
N THR A 286 3.84 -29.70 28.92
CA THR A 286 2.55 -29.55 29.62
C THR A 286 1.38 -30.24 28.93
N LEU A 287 1.63 -30.92 27.80
CA LEU A 287 0.64 -31.62 26.97
C LEU A 287 -0.44 -30.65 26.48
N ALA A 288 -0.03 -29.47 26.02
CA ALA A 288 -0.94 -28.52 25.40
C ALA A 288 -1.55 -29.11 24.13
N SER A 289 -2.86 -28.94 23.96
CA SER A 289 -3.55 -29.27 22.71
C SER A 289 -3.64 -28.07 21.79
N ILE A 290 -3.64 -26.86 22.36
CA ILE A 290 -3.79 -25.60 21.65
C ILE A 290 -2.68 -24.67 22.12
N VAL A 291 -2.07 -23.94 21.19
CA VAL A 291 -1.08 -22.91 21.50
C VAL A 291 -1.67 -21.55 21.22
N TYR A 292 -1.46 -20.59 22.12
CA TYR A 292 -1.81 -19.19 21.94
C TYR A 292 -0.57 -18.31 22.08
N CYS A 293 -0.21 -17.61 21.00
CA CYS A 293 1.05 -16.87 20.92
C CYS A 293 0.97 -15.61 20.06
N ALA A 294 2.03 -14.80 20.10
CA ALA A 294 2.25 -13.72 19.15
C ALA A 294 2.92 -14.25 17.87
N PRO A 295 2.74 -13.58 16.71
CA PRO A 295 3.34 -13.96 15.43
C PRO A 295 4.85 -14.25 15.46
N THR A 296 5.61 -13.47 16.24
CA THR A 296 7.08 -13.60 16.35
C THR A 296 7.53 -14.98 16.80
N PHE A 297 6.70 -15.70 17.58
CA PHE A 297 7.01 -17.07 18.00
C PHE A 297 6.88 -18.06 16.84
N LEU A 298 5.81 -17.93 16.03
CA LEU A 298 5.62 -18.75 14.84
C LEU A 298 6.78 -18.56 13.84
N GLU A 299 7.20 -17.32 13.62
CA GLU A 299 8.31 -16.98 12.73
C GLU A 299 9.65 -17.52 13.22
N ALA A 300 9.87 -17.55 14.54
CA ALA A 300 11.05 -18.17 15.12
C ALA A 300 11.02 -19.70 14.97
N TRP A 301 9.88 -20.34 15.26
CA TRP A 301 9.73 -21.80 15.19
C TRP A 301 9.77 -22.34 13.77
N ALA A 302 9.32 -21.56 12.78
CA ALA A 302 9.34 -21.96 11.37
C ALA A 302 10.76 -22.14 10.79
N LYS A 303 11.81 -21.71 11.51
CA LYS A 303 13.20 -21.83 11.07
C LYS A 303 13.82 -23.20 11.32
N ASP A 304 13.15 -24.07 12.09
CA ASP A 304 13.66 -25.38 12.50
C ASP A 304 12.63 -26.48 12.23
N GLU A 305 13.02 -27.50 11.49
CA GLU A 305 12.16 -28.65 11.14
C GLU A 305 11.64 -29.41 12.36
N ALA A 306 12.43 -29.51 13.44
CA ALA A 306 12.01 -30.16 14.68
C ALA A 306 10.86 -29.39 15.35
N ASN A 307 10.93 -28.07 15.32
CA ASN A 307 9.88 -27.19 15.83
C ASN A 307 8.62 -27.28 14.97
N ILE A 308 8.76 -27.34 13.65
CA ILE A 308 7.63 -27.54 12.74
C ILE A 308 6.95 -28.88 13.00
N LYS A 309 7.73 -29.96 13.23
CA LYS A 309 7.18 -31.27 13.59
C LYS A 309 6.35 -31.20 14.87
N ALA A 310 6.88 -30.55 15.92
CA ALA A 310 6.14 -30.33 17.15
C ALA A 310 4.86 -29.51 16.94
N MET A 311 4.91 -28.48 16.08
CA MET A 311 3.75 -27.64 15.76
C MET A 311 2.58 -28.41 15.10
N LYS A 312 2.88 -29.45 14.31
CA LYS A 312 1.84 -30.27 13.64
C LYS A 312 1.01 -31.11 14.62
N ASP A 313 1.59 -31.47 15.76
CA ASP A 313 0.95 -32.31 16.77
C ASP A 313 -0.12 -31.55 17.57
N PHE A 314 -0.05 -30.21 17.61
CA PHE A 314 -1.12 -29.41 18.19
C PHE A 314 -2.40 -29.51 17.38
N LYS A 315 -3.55 -29.45 18.06
CA LYS A 315 -4.86 -29.38 17.41
C LYS A 315 -5.02 -28.06 16.67
N MET A 316 -4.46 -26.98 17.19
CA MET A 316 -4.54 -25.65 16.61
C MET A 316 -3.50 -24.72 17.25
N ILE A 317 -2.96 -23.80 16.46
CA ILE A 317 -2.14 -22.69 16.94
C ILE A 317 -2.87 -21.39 16.66
N LEU A 318 -3.35 -20.78 17.73
CA LEU A 318 -3.98 -19.48 17.79
C LEU A 318 -2.88 -18.40 17.82
N TYR A 319 -2.96 -17.41 16.93
CA TYR A 319 -2.08 -16.25 16.99
C TYR A 319 -2.84 -14.94 16.80
N GLY A 320 -2.37 -13.87 17.44
CA GLY A 320 -3.01 -12.56 17.34
C GLY A 320 -2.13 -11.43 17.85
N GLY A 321 -2.61 -10.20 17.68
CA GLY A 321 -1.88 -8.98 18.06
C GLY A 321 -0.98 -8.40 16.96
N GLY A 322 -0.88 -9.06 15.81
CA GLY A 322 -0.20 -8.61 14.58
C GLY A 322 -0.31 -9.66 13.48
N PRO A 323 0.06 -9.34 12.23
CA PRO A 323 0.15 -10.31 11.15
C PRO A 323 1.37 -11.23 11.30
N VAL A 324 1.31 -12.43 10.73
CA VAL A 324 2.48 -13.30 10.46
C VAL A 324 2.93 -13.03 9.03
N GLN A 325 4.22 -13.14 8.73
CA GLN A 325 4.70 -13.08 7.34
C GLN A 325 4.00 -14.12 6.43
N ASP A 326 3.50 -13.68 5.26
CA ASP A 326 2.71 -14.52 4.35
C ASP A 326 3.47 -15.78 3.88
N ASP A 327 4.77 -15.68 3.63
CA ASP A 327 5.64 -16.79 3.22
C ASP A 327 5.79 -17.83 4.35
N VAL A 328 6.01 -17.37 5.58
CA VAL A 328 6.08 -18.22 6.78
C VAL A 328 4.74 -18.92 7.01
N ALA A 329 3.64 -18.17 7.00
CA ALA A 329 2.30 -18.72 7.23
C ALA A 329 1.92 -19.74 6.15
N SER A 330 2.24 -19.47 4.87
CA SER A 330 1.99 -20.37 3.74
C SER A 330 2.84 -21.65 3.83
N SER A 331 4.12 -21.52 4.19
CA SER A 331 4.99 -22.67 4.39
C SER A 331 4.51 -23.57 5.54
N LEU A 332 4.18 -22.99 6.70
CA LEU A 332 3.67 -23.74 7.84
C LEU A 332 2.34 -24.44 7.51
N TYR A 333 1.44 -23.74 6.83
CA TYR A 333 0.16 -24.30 6.39
C TYR A 333 0.36 -25.46 5.40
N ALA A 334 1.19 -25.29 4.37
CA ALA A 334 1.51 -26.34 3.40
C ALA A 334 2.16 -27.58 4.04
N GLN A 335 2.86 -27.39 5.15
CA GLN A 335 3.45 -28.46 5.94
C GLN A 335 2.45 -29.15 6.90
N GLY A 336 1.20 -28.68 6.96
CA GLY A 336 0.13 -29.27 7.77
C GLY A 336 0.00 -28.69 9.18
N VAL A 337 0.61 -27.53 9.46
CA VAL A 337 0.43 -26.83 10.74
C VAL A 337 -0.93 -26.12 10.74
N LYS A 338 -1.72 -26.33 11.80
CA LYS A 338 -3.10 -25.84 11.92
C LYS A 338 -3.13 -24.42 12.50
N LEU A 339 -2.81 -23.44 11.67
CA LEU A 339 -2.75 -22.03 12.04
C LEU A 339 -4.14 -21.39 12.06
N ARG A 340 -4.42 -20.56 13.08
CA ARG A 340 -5.65 -19.77 13.17
C ARG A 340 -5.36 -18.33 13.61
N PRO A 341 -5.55 -17.34 12.72
CA PRO A 341 -5.40 -15.94 13.09
C PRO A 341 -6.59 -15.46 13.91
N ILE A 342 -6.31 -14.61 14.89
CA ILE A 342 -7.30 -13.93 15.74
C ILE A 342 -7.16 -12.43 15.52
N LEU A 343 -8.26 -11.80 15.13
CA LEU A 343 -8.38 -10.35 15.20
C LEU A 343 -9.18 -9.98 16.44
N GLY A 344 -8.65 -9.04 17.23
CA GLY A 344 -9.36 -8.44 18.34
C GLY A 344 -8.74 -7.11 18.74
N LEU A 345 -9.58 -6.21 19.24
CA LEU A 345 -9.18 -4.92 19.77
C LEU A 345 -9.56 -4.84 21.25
N THR A 346 -8.92 -3.95 22.00
CA THR A 346 -9.28 -3.74 23.41
C THR A 346 -10.71 -3.18 23.52
N GLU A 347 -11.13 -2.38 22.56
CA GLU A 347 -12.42 -1.68 22.51
C GLU A 347 -13.59 -2.57 22.09
N THR A 348 -13.32 -3.63 21.32
CA THR A 348 -14.35 -4.51 20.74
C THR A 348 -14.26 -5.96 21.21
N GLY A 349 -13.12 -6.34 21.78
CA GLY A 349 -12.80 -7.74 22.01
C GLY A 349 -12.49 -8.47 20.70
N PRO A 350 -12.52 -9.81 20.73
CA PRO A 350 -12.30 -10.63 19.55
C PRO A 350 -13.40 -10.44 18.50
N LEU A 351 -13.01 -10.17 17.26
CA LEU A 351 -13.92 -10.02 16.12
C LEU A 351 -14.12 -11.33 15.34
N THR A 352 -13.26 -12.32 15.59
CA THR A 352 -13.18 -13.56 14.80
C THR A 352 -13.49 -14.79 15.62
N THR A 353 -13.98 -15.85 14.98
CA THR A 353 -14.25 -17.15 15.64
C THR A 353 -12.97 -17.89 16.00
N PHE A 354 -12.85 -18.31 17.27
CA PHE A 354 -11.69 -19.04 17.79
C PHE A 354 -11.70 -20.51 17.38
N TYR A 355 -12.87 -21.14 17.28
CA TYR A 355 -13.04 -22.51 16.79
C TYR A 355 -14.15 -22.59 15.74
N PRO A 356 -13.80 -22.41 14.45
CA PRO A 356 -14.78 -22.62 13.39
C PRO A 356 -15.16 -24.10 13.30
N LYS A 357 -16.39 -24.39 12.86
CA LYS A 357 -16.86 -25.77 12.65
C LYS A 357 -15.99 -26.56 11.67
N TYR A 358 -15.31 -25.86 10.76
CA TYR A 358 -14.38 -26.42 9.78
C TYR A 358 -13.10 -25.60 9.74
N ILE A 359 -11.95 -26.26 9.65
CA ILE A 359 -10.70 -25.59 9.29
C ILE A 359 -10.82 -25.26 7.80
N THR A 360 -10.63 -24.00 7.42
CA THR A 360 -10.75 -23.59 6.02
C THR A 360 -9.60 -24.17 5.21
N ASP A 361 -9.91 -24.87 4.12
CA ASP A 361 -8.91 -25.36 3.15
C ASP A 361 -8.35 -24.25 2.23
N GLU A 362 -8.77 -23.01 2.46
CA GLU A 362 -8.51 -21.82 1.62
C GLU A 362 -7.14 -21.16 1.90
N GLY A 363 -6.28 -21.78 2.71
CA GLY A 363 -4.94 -21.27 3.06
C GLY A 363 -4.84 -20.49 4.37
N PRO A 364 -3.65 -19.99 4.72
CA PRO A 364 -3.42 -19.25 5.95
C PRO A 364 -3.95 -17.81 5.90
N GLY A 365 -4.21 -17.21 7.06
CA GLY A 365 -4.52 -15.77 7.18
C GLY A 365 -5.98 -15.38 6.93
N TRP A 366 -6.85 -16.34 6.62
CA TRP A 366 -8.28 -16.11 6.50
C TRP A 366 -8.97 -16.15 7.86
N HIS A 367 -9.78 -15.12 8.08
CA HIS A 367 -10.60 -14.93 9.27
C HIS A 367 -12.06 -15.22 8.94
N GLU A 368 -12.76 -15.76 9.92
CA GLU A 368 -14.20 -15.89 9.90
C GLU A 368 -14.77 -14.98 10.99
N SER A 369 -15.73 -14.15 10.59
CA SER A 369 -16.40 -13.25 11.52
C SER A 369 -17.19 -14.01 12.55
N ASP A 370 -17.27 -13.40 13.73
CA ASP A 370 -18.15 -13.88 14.77
C ASP A 370 -19.63 -13.66 14.39
N PRO A 371 -20.44 -14.73 14.30
CA PRO A 371 -21.83 -14.62 13.85
C PRO A 371 -22.74 -13.87 14.83
N LEU A 372 -22.30 -13.68 16.08
CA LEU A 372 -23.04 -12.90 17.08
C LEU A 372 -22.65 -11.41 17.05
N LEU A 373 -21.65 -11.01 16.26
CA LEU A 373 -21.29 -9.61 16.04
C LEU A 373 -22.01 -9.06 14.81
N ASP A 374 -22.48 -7.82 14.92
CA ASP A 374 -22.99 -7.08 13.76
C ASP A 374 -21.84 -6.27 13.14
N ILE A 375 -21.04 -6.92 12.30
CA ILE A 375 -19.89 -6.31 11.63
C ILE A 375 -20.35 -5.69 10.31
N ALA A 376 -20.16 -4.38 10.19
CA ALA A 376 -20.31 -3.64 8.94
C ALA A 376 -19.00 -3.67 8.15
N TYR A 377 -19.11 -3.94 6.84
CA TYR A 377 -18.01 -3.89 5.88
C TYR A 377 -18.24 -2.69 4.97
N ILE A 378 -17.58 -1.58 5.27
CA ILE A 378 -17.78 -0.31 4.56
C ILE A 378 -16.83 -0.27 3.37
N PRO A 379 -17.29 -0.15 2.11
CA PRO A 379 -16.38 0.00 0.96
C PRO A 379 -15.46 1.21 1.14
N GLU A 380 -14.16 1.04 0.89
CA GLU A 380 -13.20 2.16 0.94
C GLU A 380 -12.97 2.68 -0.49
N ASP A 381 -13.80 3.62 -0.92
CA ASP A 381 -13.80 4.18 -2.29
C ASP A 381 -12.69 5.21 -2.56
N LYS A 382 -11.73 5.36 -1.64
CA LYS A 382 -10.56 6.20 -1.86
C LYS A 382 -9.63 5.53 -2.88
N VAL A 383 -9.11 6.37 -3.79
CA VAL A 383 -8.33 6.07 -5.01
C VAL A 383 -7.66 4.68 -5.01
N ASN A 384 -8.14 3.79 -5.89
CA ASN A 384 -7.54 2.51 -6.32
C ASN A 384 -7.62 1.26 -5.40
N LEU A 385 -8.55 1.16 -4.44
CA LEU A 385 -8.74 -0.07 -3.65
C LEU A 385 -10.11 -0.77 -3.87
N LYS A 386 -10.44 -1.11 -5.13
CA LYS A 386 -11.65 -1.92 -5.43
C LYS A 386 -11.58 -3.27 -4.70
N GLY A 387 -12.65 -3.62 -3.98
CA GLY A 387 -12.77 -4.90 -3.26
C GLY A 387 -12.19 -4.89 -1.83
N VAL A 388 -11.75 -3.73 -1.34
CA VAL A 388 -11.31 -3.54 0.05
C VAL A 388 -12.42 -2.86 0.86
N TYR A 389 -12.62 -3.35 2.07
CA TYR A 389 -13.65 -2.90 3.00
C TYR A 389 -13.02 -2.53 4.33
N ARG A 390 -13.50 -1.46 4.94
CA ARG A 390 -13.16 -1.08 6.31
C ARG A 390 -14.15 -1.74 7.28
N LEU A 391 -13.61 -2.38 8.32
CA LEU A 391 -14.40 -3.00 9.37
C LEU A 391 -14.90 -1.98 10.39
N ALA A 392 -16.18 -2.08 10.73
CA ALA A 392 -16.77 -1.40 11.87
C ALA A 392 -17.72 -2.33 12.62
N LEU A 393 -17.72 -2.27 13.95
CA LEU A 393 -18.59 -3.08 14.79
C LEU A 393 -19.79 -2.24 15.25
N LYS A 394 -21.01 -2.62 14.83
CA LYS A 394 -22.27 -2.02 15.29
C LYS A 394 -22.66 -2.58 16.67
N ALA A 395 -23.34 -1.76 17.47
CA ALA A 395 -24.04 -2.24 18.65
C ALA A 395 -25.25 -3.09 18.26
N ASN A 396 -25.42 -4.22 18.92
CA ASN A 396 -26.63 -5.03 18.88
C ASN A 396 -27.05 -5.46 20.31
N SER A 397 -28.18 -6.14 20.45
CA SER A 397 -28.73 -6.56 21.75
C SER A 397 -27.86 -7.57 22.50
N LEU A 398 -26.99 -8.29 21.78
CA LEU A 398 -26.08 -9.31 22.31
C LEU A 398 -24.67 -8.76 22.56
N ARG A 399 -24.25 -7.72 21.84
CA ARG A 399 -22.87 -7.22 21.79
C ARG A 399 -22.76 -5.76 21.40
N LYS A 400 -21.92 -5.03 22.13
CA LYS A 400 -21.61 -3.63 21.86
C LYS A 400 -20.12 -3.35 22.11
N PRO A 401 -19.46 -2.54 21.27
CA PRO A 401 -18.18 -1.93 21.59
C PRO A 401 -18.24 -1.14 22.91
N VAL A 402 -17.11 -0.98 23.58
CA VAL A 402 -17.03 -0.17 24.82
C VAL A 402 -17.05 1.34 24.55
N SER A 403 -16.83 1.74 23.29
CA SER A 403 -16.89 3.12 22.82
C SER A 403 -17.47 3.17 21.41
N PHE A 404 -18.13 4.27 21.07
CA PHE A 404 -18.67 4.52 19.74
C PHE A 404 -18.03 5.77 19.17
N ASP A 405 -17.55 5.71 17.93
CA ASP A 405 -16.93 6.83 17.23
C ASP A 405 -17.58 7.11 15.87
N THR A 406 -18.58 6.32 15.48
CA THR A 406 -19.34 6.49 14.25
C THR A 406 -20.77 5.95 14.38
N VAL A 407 -21.59 6.16 13.36
CA VAL A 407 -22.97 5.65 13.24
C VAL A 407 -23.14 5.04 11.85
N ILE A 408 -23.65 3.81 11.78
CA ILE A 408 -23.86 3.06 10.53
C ILE A 408 -25.30 2.54 10.54
N ASP A 409 -26.06 2.84 9.48
CA ASP A 409 -27.48 2.46 9.36
C ASP A 409 -28.35 2.90 10.56
N GLY A 410 -28.02 4.06 11.16
CA GLY A 410 -28.70 4.57 12.34
C GLY A 410 -28.32 3.88 13.66
N VAL A 411 -27.36 2.94 13.63
CA VAL A 411 -26.87 2.20 14.80
C VAL A 411 -25.50 2.73 15.22
N PRO A 412 -25.27 3.04 16.52
CA PRO A 412 -23.95 3.38 17.03
C PRO A 412 -22.93 2.28 16.74
N ALA A 413 -21.76 2.66 16.23
CA ALA A 413 -20.71 1.73 15.83
C ALA A 413 -19.31 2.22 16.25
N PHE A 414 -18.37 1.27 16.28
CA PHE A 414 -16.94 1.52 16.47
C PHE A 414 -16.18 1.17 15.19
N ASP A 415 -15.54 2.17 14.61
CA ASP A 415 -14.71 2.02 13.42
C ASP A 415 -13.33 1.46 13.82
N THR A 416 -13.08 0.20 13.48
CA THR A 416 -11.83 -0.46 13.89
C THR A 416 -10.62 0.07 13.12
N LYS A 417 -10.88 0.78 12.02
CA LYS A 417 -9.90 1.23 11.02
C LYS A 417 -9.16 0.08 10.34
N ASP A 418 -9.56 -1.19 10.52
CA ASP A 418 -8.97 -2.32 9.82
C ASP A 418 -9.53 -2.43 8.40
N LEU A 419 -8.65 -2.60 7.42
CA LEU A 419 -9.00 -2.84 6.02
C LEU A 419 -8.90 -4.33 5.73
N VAL A 420 -9.93 -4.87 5.09
CA VAL A 420 -10.06 -6.29 4.75
C VAL A 420 -10.47 -6.49 3.31
N THR A 421 -10.16 -7.67 2.77
CA THR A 421 -10.72 -8.16 1.51
C THR A 421 -11.37 -9.52 1.74
N PHE A 422 -12.48 -9.78 1.06
CA PHE A 422 -13.12 -11.09 1.06
C PHE A 422 -12.35 -12.09 0.20
N HIS A 423 -12.48 -13.38 0.52
CA HIS A 423 -11.98 -14.44 -0.37
C HIS A 423 -12.71 -14.39 -1.71
N PRO A 424 -12.02 -14.59 -2.85
CA PRO A 424 -12.64 -14.48 -4.18
C PRO A 424 -13.87 -15.38 -4.37
N THR A 425 -13.82 -16.61 -3.84
CA THR A 425 -14.88 -17.62 -3.97
C THR A 425 -15.71 -17.82 -2.70
N ASN A 426 -15.21 -17.43 -1.52
CA ASN A 426 -15.87 -17.65 -0.23
C ASN A 426 -16.09 -16.33 0.52
N ARG A 427 -17.23 -15.69 0.28
CA ARG A 427 -17.55 -14.37 0.86
C ARG A 427 -17.79 -14.39 2.38
N HIS A 428 -17.78 -15.55 3.04
CA HIS A 428 -17.91 -15.65 4.50
C HIS A 428 -16.59 -15.45 5.24
N ILE A 429 -15.47 -15.51 4.53
CA ILE A 429 -14.13 -15.31 5.10
C ILE A 429 -13.45 -14.11 4.46
N TRP A 430 -12.57 -13.48 5.23
CA TRP A 430 -11.85 -12.28 4.83
C TRP A 430 -10.44 -12.28 5.40
N LYS A 431 -9.55 -11.52 4.79
CA LYS A 431 -8.19 -11.31 5.28
C LYS A 431 -7.92 -9.84 5.50
N ILE A 432 -7.07 -9.52 6.47
CA ILE A 432 -6.62 -8.15 6.73
C ILE A 432 -5.61 -7.78 5.64
N VAL A 433 -5.77 -6.59 5.05
CA VAL A 433 -4.86 -6.03 4.05
C VAL A 433 -4.15 -4.76 4.54
N GLY A 434 -4.59 -4.21 5.69
CA GLY A 434 -3.94 -3.08 6.32
C GLY A 434 -4.84 -2.39 7.35
N ARG A 435 -4.47 -1.18 7.74
CA ARG A 435 -5.34 -0.25 8.48
C ARG A 435 -5.49 1.05 7.70
N ALA A 436 -6.71 1.59 7.67
CA ALA A 436 -6.98 2.96 7.24
C ALA A 436 -6.17 3.88 8.16
N ALA A 437 -5.20 4.59 7.60
CA ALA A 437 -4.01 4.95 8.35
C ALA A 437 -4.25 6.02 9.43
N VAL A 438 -3.41 5.99 10.46
CA VAL A 438 -2.68 7.21 10.84
C VAL A 438 -1.37 7.13 10.06
N GLY A 439 -1.39 7.59 8.81
CA GLY A 439 -0.28 7.40 7.87
C GLY A 439 0.93 8.24 8.25
N LEU A 440 2.12 7.78 7.87
CA LEU A 440 3.27 8.67 7.75
C LEU A 440 3.05 9.46 6.46
N THR A 441 2.46 10.65 6.56
CA THR A 441 2.20 11.51 5.41
C THR A 441 3.50 12.22 5.03
N THR A 442 4.08 11.83 3.90
CA THR A 442 5.19 12.55 3.26
C THR A 442 4.69 13.08 1.92
N SER A 443 4.83 14.38 1.66
CA SER A 443 4.35 15.00 0.41
C SER A 443 2.85 14.76 0.10
N GLY A 444 2.00 14.70 1.12
CA GLY A 444 0.55 14.53 0.96
C GLY A 444 0.07 13.10 0.65
N VAL A 445 0.99 12.13 0.50
CA VAL A 445 0.66 10.72 0.25
C VAL A 445 0.99 9.89 1.49
N GLU A 446 0.08 9.00 1.88
CA GLU A 446 0.28 8.13 3.03
C GLU A 446 1.24 6.97 2.69
N THR A 447 2.31 6.85 3.47
CA THR A 447 3.21 5.69 3.45
C THR A 447 2.84 4.76 4.60
N ASN A 448 2.68 3.46 4.31
CA ASN A 448 2.62 2.42 5.34
C ASN A 448 4.06 2.00 5.67
N PRO A 449 4.59 2.32 6.86
CA PRO A 449 5.99 2.07 7.17
C PRO A 449 6.31 0.61 7.51
N VAL A 450 5.31 -0.17 7.96
CA VAL A 450 5.51 -1.51 8.54
C VAL A 450 6.15 -2.49 7.56
N PRO A 451 5.69 -2.63 6.29
CA PRO A 451 6.30 -3.58 5.35
C PRO A 451 7.77 -3.31 5.05
N ILE A 452 8.18 -2.03 5.05
CA ILE A 452 9.53 -1.60 4.73
C ILE A 452 10.47 -1.94 5.87
N GLU A 453 10.07 -1.60 7.10
CA GLU A 453 10.83 -1.90 8.32
C GLU A 453 11.04 -3.40 8.51
N THR A 454 9.96 -4.18 8.42
CA THR A 454 10.05 -5.63 8.61
C THR A 454 10.90 -6.30 7.54
N ARG A 455 11.00 -5.72 6.33
CA ARG A 455 11.90 -6.23 5.28
C ARG A 455 13.37 -5.94 5.59
N LEU A 456 13.69 -4.76 6.11
CA LEU A 456 15.05 -4.40 6.53
C LEU A 456 15.55 -5.30 7.66
N GLU A 457 14.67 -5.63 8.60
CA GLU A 457 14.96 -6.52 9.74
C GLU A 457 15.25 -7.99 9.33
N LYS A 458 15.04 -8.37 8.06
CA LYS A 458 15.49 -9.66 7.54
C LYS A 458 17.01 -9.72 7.29
N SER A 459 17.69 -8.56 7.27
CA SER A 459 19.14 -8.49 7.08
C SER A 459 19.88 -8.95 8.33
N PRO A 460 20.91 -9.81 8.22
CA PRO A 460 21.70 -10.25 9.38
C PRO A 460 22.49 -9.10 10.03
N TYR A 461 22.60 -7.96 9.36
CA TYR A 461 23.33 -6.79 9.83
C TYR A 461 22.47 -5.82 10.65
N ILE A 462 21.13 -5.94 10.59
CA ILE A 462 20.16 -5.00 11.16
C ILE A 462 19.37 -5.71 12.25
N SER A 463 19.34 -5.14 13.46
CA SER A 463 18.51 -5.67 14.55
C SER A 463 17.11 -5.08 14.57
N ALA A 464 16.94 -3.82 14.16
CA ALA A 464 15.65 -3.15 14.11
C ALA A 464 15.69 -1.97 13.13
N ALA A 465 14.54 -1.64 12.54
CA ALA A 465 14.40 -0.51 11.63
C ALA A 465 13.15 0.32 11.96
N LEU A 466 13.26 1.65 11.91
CA LEU A 466 12.14 2.55 12.21
C LEU A 466 12.07 3.74 11.25
N MET A 467 10.99 3.86 10.50
CA MET A 467 10.75 4.96 9.56
C MET A 467 10.25 6.23 10.25
N PHE A 468 10.74 7.36 9.76
CA PHE A 468 10.38 8.72 10.15
C PHE A 468 10.04 9.59 8.92
N GLY A 469 9.60 10.84 9.17
CA GLY A 469 9.30 11.81 8.12
C GLY A 469 7.84 12.27 8.03
N ARG A 470 7.06 12.12 9.10
CA ARG A 470 5.69 12.64 9.15
C ARG A 470 5.69 14.15 8.88
N ALA A 471 4.82 14.60 7.98
CA ALA A 471 4.69 15.98 7.51
C ALA A 471 5.97 16.58 6.88
N ARG A 472 6.90 15.74 6.44
CA ARG A 472 8.11 16.14 5.71
C ARG A 472 7.99 15.76 4.23
N ILE A 473 8.84 16.30 3.37
CA ILE A 473 8.80 16.02 1.92
C ILE A 473 9.16 14.55 1.63
N GLN A 474 9.95 13.93 2.50
CA GLN A 474 10.67 12.71 2.18
C GLN A 474 10.78 11.79 3.41
N PRO A 475 10.50 10.47 3.30
CA PRO A 475 10.67 9.55 4.43
C PRO A 475 12.14 9.22 4.66
N GLY A 476 12.49 8.94 5.92
CA GLY A 476 13.78 8.42 6.33
C GLY A 476 13.66 7.20 7.24
N ILE A 477 14.80 6.57 7.55
CA ILE A 477 14.89 5.37 8.39
C ILE A 477 15.96 5.56 9.46
N ILE A 478 15.68 5.10 10.67
CA ILE A 478 16.69 4.86 11.70
C ILE A 478 16.97 3.35 11.75
N ILE A 479 18.23 2.96 11.70
CA ILE A 479 18.69 1.56 11.74
C ILE A 479 19.42 1.29 13.06
N PHE A 480 18.95 0.30 13.82
CA PHE A 480 19.68 -0.22 14.97
C PHE A 480 20.56 -1.42 14.54
N PRO A 481 21.90 -1.33 14.63
CA PRO A 481 22.77 -2.40 14.17
C PRO A 481 22.60 -3.71 14.94
N HIS A 482 22.88 -4.83 14.28
CA HIS A 482 23.06 -6.10 14.97
C HIS A 482 24.28 -6.03 15.90
N LYS A 483 24.25 -6.75 17.03
CA LYS A 483 25.27 -6.68 18.10
C LYS A 483 26.73 -6.87 17.62
N ASP A 484 26.93 -7.65 16.56
CA ASP A 484 28.26 -7.95 16.00
C ASP A 484 28.81 -6.82 15.10
N TYR A 485 27.98 -5.81 14.83
CA TYR A 485 28.27 -4.66 13.97
C TYR A 485 28.05 -3.33 14.70
N ILE A 486 28.09 -3.34 16.03
CA ILE A 486 28.05 -2.13 16.86
C ILE A 486 29.41 -1.44 16.80
N PHE A 487 29.41 -0.13 16.54
CA PHE A 487 30.60 0.73 16.58
C PHE A 487 30.26 2.08 17.24
N ASP A 488 31.29 2.82 17.65
CA ASP A 488 31.15 4.16 18.22
C ASP A 488 30.74 5.17 17.14
N ILE A 489 29.61 5.85 17.35
CA ILE A 489 28.96 6.79 16.42
C ILE A 489 29.14 8.24 16.92
N SER A 490 29.98 8.48 17.93
CA SER A 490 30.17 9.80 18.55
C SER A 490 30.62 10.92 17.59
N ASP A 491 31.04 10.57 16.36
CA ASP A 491 31.21 11.51 15.26
C ASP A 491 30.61 10.93 13.96
N ASN A 492 29.57 11.56 13.41
CA ASN A 492 28.74 11.08 12.29
C ASN A 492 29.47 11.05 10.91
N HIS A 493 30.81 11.07 10.91
CA HIS A 493 31.65 11.29 9.73
C HIS A 493 32.92 10.43 9.74
N THR A 494 32.86 9.22 10.30
CA THR A 494 33.98 8.26 10.26
C THR A 494 33.82 7.26 9.13
N ARG A 495 34.95 6.80 8.56
CA ARG A 495 35.01 5.72 7.56
C ARG A 495 34.18 4.47 7.92
N ARG A 496 33.99 4.17 9.20
CA ARG A 496 33.19 3.04 9.69
C ARG A 496 31.69 3.23 9.50
N TYR A 497 31.20 4.46 9.59
CA TYR A 497 29.81 4.80 9.27
C TYR A 497 29.49 4.45 7.82
N ASP A 498 30.35 4.89 6.90
CA ASP A 498 30.21 4.61 5.47
C ASP A 498 30.37 3.12 5.13
N GLU A 499 31.33 2.43 5.76
CA GLU A 499 31.52 0.98 5.61
C GLU A 499 30.26 0.21 6.03
N TYR A 500 29.65 0.56 7.16
CA TYR A 500 28.42 -0.08 7.62
C TYR A 500 27.19 0.31 6.77
N LEU A 501 27.06 1.59 6.40
CA LEU A 501 25.98 2.04 5.52
C LEU A 501 26.02 1.35 4.16
N ASN A 502 27.22 1.14 3.59
CA ASN A 502 27.42 0.36 2.38
C ASN A 502 27.05 -1.11 2.59
N LEU A 503 27.41 -1.71 3.72
CA LEU A 503 27.07 -3.09 4.05
C LEU A 503 25.55 -3.34 4.11
N ILE A 504 24.78 -2.40 4.66
CA ILE A 504 23.33 -2.53 4.76
C ILE A 504 22.57 -2.01 3.53
N TRP A 505 23.26 -1.38 2.58
CA TRP A 505 22.63 -0.73 1.43
C TRP A 505 21.88 -1.71 0.53
N ASP A 506 22.39 -2.94 0.38
CA ASP A 506 21.71 -4.00 -0.37
C ASP A 506 20.37 -4.39 0.25
N ALA A 507 20.29 -4.41 1.58
CA ALA A 507 19.04 -4.66 2.30
C ALA A 507 18.03 -3.53 2.12
N ILE A 508 18.50 -2.27 2.12
CA ILE A 508 17.69 -1.08 1.87
C ILE A 508 17.21 -1.05 0.42
N THR A 509 18.07 -1.38 -0.54
CA THR A 509 17.75 -1.48 -1.96
C THR A 509 16.70 -2.56 -2.19
N ALA A 510 16.84 -3.72 -1.55
CA ALA A 510 15.84 -4.77 -1.59
C ALA A 510 14.50 -4.28 -1.01
N ALA A 511 14.49 -3.59 0.14
CA ALA A 511 13.28 -3.02 0.72
C ALA A 511 12.60 -1.99 -0.20
N ASN A 512 13.37 -1.12 -0.84
CA ASN A 512 12.89 -0.15 -1.82
C ASN A 512 12.29 -0.77 -3.07
N ALA A 513 12.81 -1.93 -3.51
CA ALA A 513 12.32 -2.63 -4.70
C ALA A 513 10.86 -3.10 -4.56
N SER A 514 10.38 -3.39 -3.34
CA SER A 514 8.96 -3.69 -3.07
C SER A 514 8.15 -2.52 -2.54
N SER A 515 8.74 -1.33 -2.45
CA SER A 515 8.09 -0.15 -1.86
C SER A 515 7.59 0.79 -2.95
N ALA A 516 6.46 1.46 -2.68
CA ALA A 516 5.97 2.54 -3.53
C ALA A 516 7.02 3.66 -3.64
N ARG A 517 7.06 4.35 -4.77
CA ARG A 517 8.12 5.31 -5.09
C ARG A 517 8.27 6.42 -4.04
N HIS A 518 7.15 6.92 -3.52
CA HIS A 518 7.10 7.94 -2.46
C HIS A 518 7.52 7.41 -1.09
N SER A 519 7.54 6.09 -0.88
CA SER A 519 7.89 5.43 0.38
C SER A 519 9.34 4.93 0.42
N ARG A 520 10.08 5.04 -0.69
CA ARG A 520 11.47 4.56 -0.77
C ARG A 520 12.35 5.35 0.19
N ILE A 521 13.23 4.61 0.86
CA ILE A 521 14.28 5.12 1.73
C ILE A 521 15.54 5.34 0.92
N PHE A 522 16.29 6.35 1.24
CA PHE A 522 17.44 6.73 0.45
C PHE A 522 18.64 6.99 1.34
N LYS A 523 19.85 6.91 0.78
CA LYS A 523 21.08 6.74 1.56
C LYS A 523 21.32 7.92 2.50
N GLU A 524 20.96 9.10 2.05
CA GLU A 524 21.04 10.39 2.74
C GLU A 524 19.92 10.56 3.78
N MET A 525 18.95 9.65 3.82
CA MET A 525 17.87 9.60 4.81
C MET A 525 18.02 8.43 5.78
N VAL A 526 19.19 7.80 5.83
CA VAL A 526 19.52 6.73 6.78
C VAL A 526 20.25 7.33 7.97
N LEU A 527 19.69 7.16 9.15
CA LEU A 527 20.35 7.40 10.43
C LEU A 527 20.74 6.07 11.05
N ILE A 528 21.98 5.95 11.53
CA ILE A 528 22.40 4.80 12.34
C ILE A 528 22.18 5.15 13.81
N ALA A 529 21.45 4.28 14.50
CA ALA A 529 21.08 4.47 15.89
C ALA A 529 22.31 4.32 16.81
N ASP A 530 22.44 5.25 17.76
CA ASP A 530 23.45 5.21 18.80
C ASP A 530 23.18 4.03 19.75
N PRO A 531 24.15 3.12 19.97
CA PRO A 531 24.02 2.02 20.92
C PRO A 531 23.67 2.47 22.34
N GLU A 532 24.06 3.69 22.74
CA GLU A 532 23.73 4.29 24.03
C GLU A 532 22.29 4.85 24.07
N LYS A 533 21.62 4.98 22.92
CA LYS A 533 20.21 5.39 22.76
C LYS A 533 19.37 4.28 22.11
N PRO A 534 19.26 3.07 22.70
CA PRO A 534 18.57 1.95 22.07
C PRO A 534 17.08 2.21 21.81
N PHE A 535 16.54 1.50 20.81
CA PHE A 535 15.12 1.51 20.51
C PHE A 535 14.29 1.06 21.71
N GLU A 536 13.13 1.67 21.89
CA GLU A 536 12.20 1.23 22.91
C GLU A 536 11.17 0.28 22.34
N TYR A 537 10.86 -0.78 23.08
CA TYR A 537 9.92 -1.81 22.67
C TYR A 537 8.72 -1.87 23.62
N THR A 538 7.55 -2.12 23.05
CA THR A 538 6.33 -2.36 23.80
C THR A 538 6.44 -3.68 24.54
N ALA A 539 5.48 -3.90 25.42
CA ALA A 539 5.10 -5.20 25.96
C ALA A 539 5.06 -6.39 25.00
N LYS A 540 4.81 -6.13 23.71
CA LYS A 540 4.61 -7.15 22.68
C LYS A 540 5.87 -7.43 21.87
N GLY A 541 6.99 -6.77 22.20
CA GLY A 541 8.22 -6.85 21.41
C GLY A 541 8.19 -5.99 20.14
N SER A 542 7.12 -5.22 19.88
CA SER A 542 7.08 -4.25 18.78
C SER A 542 7.66 -2.90 19.20
N ILE A 543 8.26 -2.15 18.26
CA ILE A 543 8.89 -0.85 18.55
C ILE A 543 7.86 0.19 19.00
N ARG A 544 8.16 0.93 20.09
CA ARG A 544 7.42 2.12 20.54
C ARG A 544 7.78 3.30 19.65
N ARG A 545 7.23 3.32 18.43
CA ARG A 545 7.58 4.26 17.35
C ARG A 545 7.75 5.70 17.83
N GLN A 546 6.71 6.32 18.37
CA GLN A 546 6.74 7.75 18.71
C GLN A 546 7.82 8.10 19.74
N ILE A 547 8.01 7.27 20.76
CA ILE A 547 9.00 7.53 21.80
C ILE A 547 10.41 7.35 21.27
N THR A 548 10.62 6.33 20.44
CA THR A 548 11.91 6.14 19.77
C THR A 548 12.19 7.31 18.82
N LEU A 549 11.21 7.76 18.02
CA LEU A 549 11.36 8.95 17.18
C LEU A 549 11.68 10.22 17.98
N SER A 550 11.00 10.44 19.11
CA SER A 550 11.27 11.58 19.99
C SER A 550 12.68 11.59 20.56
N LYS A 551 13.28 10.42 20.84
CA LYS A 551 14.69 10.33 21.28
C LYS A 551 15.69 10.76 20.20
N TYR A 552 15.35 10.54 18.94
CA TYR A 552 16.17 10.84 17.76
C TYR A 552 15.76 12.15 17.06
N GLN A 553 14.88 12.95 17.67
CA GLN A 553 14.27 14.10 17.02
C GLN A 553 15.31 15.14 16.58
N LYS A 554 16.35 15.37 17.39
CA LYS A 554 17.41 16.32 17.07
C LYS A 554 18.19 15.91 15.82
N GLU A 555 18.56 14.64 15.74
CA GLU A 555 19.29 14.05 14.61
C GLU A 555 18.44 14.03 13.34
N ILE A 556 17.13 13.76 13.49
CA ILE A 556 16.15 13.83 12.39
C ILE A 556 16.04 15.26 11.85
N ASP A 557 15.90 16.26 12.72
CA ASP A 557 15.74 17.66 12.28
C ASP A 557 17.02 18.18 11.62
N GLN A 558 18.20 17.86 12.16
CA GLN A 558 19.48 18.20 11.52
C GLN A 558 19.62 17.58 10.12
N LEU A 559 19.19 16.33 9.94
CA LEU A 559 19.19 15.68 8.64
C LEU A 559 18.28 16.41 7.64
N TYR A 560 17.10 16.83 8.08
CA TYR A 560 16.20 17.63 7.25
C TYR A 560 16.75 19.03 6.96
N ASP A 561 17.39 19.70 7.90
CA ASP A 561 17.97 21.03 7.68
C ASP A 561 19.02 20.99 6.56
N ILE A 562 19.85 19.95 6.49
CA ILE A 562 20.83 19.77 5.41
C ILE A 562 20.14 19.49 4.06
N VAL A 563 19.07 18.69 4.06
CA VAL A 563 18.31 18.35 2.85
C VAL A 563 17.43 19.53 2.36
N GLU A 564 16.99 20.41 3.27
CA GLU A 564 16.02 21.48 3.03
C GLU A 564 16.65 22.91 2.96
N ALA A 565 17.92 23.11 3.30
CA ALA A 565 18.58 24.43 3.40
C ALA A 565 18.43 25.33 2.14
N PRO A 566 17.79 26.51 2.24
CA PRO A 566 17.67 27.46 1.13
C PRO A 566 18.82 28.48 1.15
N ASP A 567 19.63 28.55 0.08
CA ASP A 567 20.03 29.83 -0.56
C ASP A 567 21.00 29.65 -1.75
N SER A 568 20.84 30.52 -2.75
CA SER A 568 21.77 30.90 -3.85
C SER A 568 21.80 30.15 -5.20
N PHE A 569 20.74 29.46 -5.66
CA PHE A 569 20.77 28.78 -6.98
C PHE A 569 20.12 29.50 -8.18
N GLU A 570 19.36 30.59 -7.97
CA GLU A 570 18.47 31.13 -9.01
C GLU A 570 19.14 31.95 -10.13
N THR A 571 20.45 32.20 -10.13
CA THR A 571 21.06 33.21 -11.03
C THR A 571 22.15 32.75 -12.01
N MET A 572 22.56 31.47 -12.08
CA MET A 572 23.74 31.10 -12.88
C MET A 572 23.63 29.98 -13.94
N HIS A 573 22.57 29.17 -13.97
CA HIS A 573 22.58 27.97 -14.85
C HIS A 573 21.61 28.07 -16.05
N PRO A 574 22.05 27.68 -17.28
CA PRO A 574 21.20 27.63 -18.47
C PRO A 574 19.98 26.71 -18.31
N ARG A 575 18.85 27.05 -18.94
CA ARG A 575 17.62 26.24 -18.95
C ARG A 575 17.54 25.37 -20.21
N SER A 576 18.45 24.42 -20.35
CA SER A 576 18.47 23.46 -21.46
C SER A 576 18.93 22.09 -20.97
N LEU A 577 18.27 21.03 -21.45
CA LEU A 577 18.62 19.62 -21.19
C LEU A 577 19.44 19.00 -22.34
N GLU A 578 19.96 19.82 -23.26
CA GLU A 578 20.89 19.37 -24.30
C GLU A 578 22.15 18.76 -23.67
N PRO A 579 22.66 17.61 -24.16
CA PRO A 579 23.77 16.89 -23.53
C PRO A 579 25.02 17.74 -23.26
N SER A 580 25.35 18.66 -24.16
CA SER A 580 26.48 19.60 -23.99
C SER A 580 26.25 20.61 -22.86
N THR A 581 25.01 21.08 -22.69
CA THR A 581 24.65 22.03 -21.62
C THR A 581 24.58 21.34 -20.27
N VAL A 582 24.07 20.11 -20.23
CA VAL A 582 24.07 19.27 -19.02
C VAL A 582 25.51 19.04 -18.55
N LEU A 583 26.42 18.68 -19.46
CA LEU A 583 27.82 18.46 -19.13
C LEU A 583 28.46 19.66 -18.43
N ASP A 584 28.27 20.86 -18.98
CA ASP A 584 28.86 22.08 -18.44
C ASP A 584 28.31 22.45 -17.05
N VAL A 585 27.00 22.25 -16.85
CA VAL A 585 26.35 22.50 -15.54
C VAL A 585 26.81 21.50 -14.48
N ILE A 586 26.90 20.21 -14.83
CA ILE A 586 27.38 19.18 -13.91
C ILE A 586 28.85 19.43 -13.55
N ARG A 587 29.70 19.74 -14.54
CA ARG A 587 31.12 20.05 -14.31
C ARG A 587 31.29 21.23 -13.36
N ALA A 588 30.58 22.33 -13.61
CA ALA A 588 30.63 23.52 -12.76
C ALA A 588 30.15 23.24 -11.33
N THR A 589 29.10 22.43 -11.18
CA THR A 589 28.55 22.03 -9.88
C THR A 589 29.56 21.21 -9.07
N VAL A 590 30.14 20.17 -9.69
CA VAL A 590 31.10 19.27 -9.03
C VAL A 590 32.36 20.04 -8.61
N GLN A 591 32.93 20.89 -9.49
CA GLN A 591 34.13 21.65 -9.20
C GLN A 591 33.93 22.68 -8.08
N ARG A 592 32.74 23.29 -8.00
CA ARG A 592 32.40 24.24 -6.93
C ARG A 592 32.26 23.54 -5.58
N VAL A 593 31.54 22.42 -5.51
CA VAL A 593 31.35 21.69 -4.25
C VAL A 593 32.66 21.09 -3.73
N LEU A 594 33.54 20.64 -4.62
CA LEU A 594 34.85 20.11 -4.25
C LEU A 594 35.95 21.17 -4.09
N GLU A 595 35.63 22.43 -4.38
CA GLU A 595 36.56 23.58 -4.38
C GLU A 595 37.86 23.33 -5.17
N ARG A 596 37.77 22.55 -6.25
CA ARG A 596 38.94 22.19 -7.08
C ARG A 596 38.53 21.85 -8.51
N THR A 597 39.49 21.93 -9.42
CA THR A 597 39.32 21.43 -10.79
C THR A 597 39.30 19.89 -10.80
N VAL A 598 38.34 19.33 -11.53
CA VAL A 598 38.10 17.89 -11.69
C VAL A 598 38.00 17.59 -13.18
N GLN A 599 38.69 16.54 -13.66
CA GLN A 599 38.58 16.04 -15.03
C GLN A 599 37.31 15.19 -15.20
N ASP A 600 36.74 15.15 -16.41
CA ASP A 600 35.37 14.63 -16.59
C ASP A 600 35.19 13.14 -16.22
N ASP A 601 36.25 12.34 -16.40
CA ASP A 601 36.26 10.90 -16.11
C ASP A 601 36.95 10.54 -14.79
N GLU A 602 37.29 11.52 -13.96
CA GLU A 602 37.98 11.32 -12.69
C GLU A 602 36.98 11.05 -11.54
N ASP A 603 37.27 10.05 -10.71
CA ASP A 603 36.43 9.67 -9.58
C ASP A 603 36.54 10.71 -8.46
N VAL A 604 35.42 11.38 -8.17
CA VAL A 604 35.34 12.49 -7.21
C VAL A 604 35.64 12.07 -5.76
N PHE A 605 35.38 10.82 -5.37
CA PHE A 605 35.68 10.33 -4.01
C PHE A 605 37.18 10.15 -3.80
N ARG A 606 37.91 9.78 -4.85
CA ARG A 606 39.39 9.74 -4.81
C ARG A 606 40.01 11.12 -4.66
N LEU A 607 39.26 12.17 -4.97
CA LEU A 607 39.66 13.57 -4.85
C LEU A 607 39.23 14.22 -3.54
N GLY A 608 38.61 13.46 -2.63
CA GLY A 608 38.20 13.93 -1.30
C GLY A 608 36.72 14.22 -1.14
N ALA A 609 35.85 13.84 -2.10
CA ALA A 609 34.41 13.90 -1.89
C ALA A 609 34.00 12.99 -0.72
N ASP A 610 33.13 13.49 0.15
CA ASP A 610 32.47 12.74 1.21
C ASP A 610 30.94 12.71 1.02
N SER A 611 30.20 12.19 2.00
CA SER A 611 28.73 12.11 1.95
C SER A 611 28.05 13.48 1.94
N LEU A 612 28.68 14.51 2.52
CA LEU A 612 28.17 15.87 2.49
C LEU A 612 28.38 16.50 1.11
N CYS A 613 29.53 16.25 0.47
CA CYS A 613 29.80 16.63 -0.91
C CYS A 613 28.79 15.97 -1.87
N ALA A 614 28.54 14.66 -1.69
CA ALA A 614 27.56 13.90 -2.47
C ALA A 614 26.14 14.44 -2.34
N LEU A 615 25.73 14.75 -1.11
CA LEU A 615 24.42 15.34 -0.83
C LEU A 615 24.30 16.74 -1.46
N SER A 616 25.34 17.58 -1.33
CA SER A 616 25.36 18.95 -1.89
C SER A 616 25.26 18.96 -3.42
N ILE A 617 26.10 18.16 -4.10
CA ILE A 617 26.05 18.01 -5.57
C ILE A 617 24.66 17.55 -6.03
N ARG A 618 24.06 16.58 -5.34
CA ARG A 618 22.72 16.09 -5.67
C ARG A 618 21.65 17.17 -5.47
N VAL A 619 21.65 17.86 -4.33
CA VAL A 619 20.64 18.90 -4.03
C VAL A 619 20.65 19.98 -5.11
N GLU A 620 21.83 20.39 -5.53
CA GLU A 620 22.02 21.42 -6.55
C GLU A 620 21.59 20.98 -7.94
N ILE A 621 21.99 19.77 -8.39
CA ILE A 621 21.51 19.18 -9.65
C ILE A 621 19.99 19.02 -9.62
N THR A 622 19.44 18.58 -8.49
CA THR A 622 17.99 18.39 -8.31
C THR A 622 17.25 19.72 -8.41
N ARG A 623 17.74 20.79 -7.78
CA ARG A 623 17.14 22.14 -7.87
C ARG A 623 17.21 22.70 -9.28
N TRP A 624 18.33 22.54 -9.96
CA TRP A 624 18.47 22.95 -11.36
C TRP A 624 17.45 22.23 -12.24
N LEU A 625 17.28 20.91 -12.09
CA LEU A 625 16.30 20.13 -12.84
C LEU A 625 14.84 20.49 -12.47
N GLN A 626 14.53 20.70 -11.18
CA GLN A 626 13.21 21.17 -10.73
C GLN A 626 12.81 22.47 -11.42
N SER A 627 13.77 23.37 -11.65
CA SER A 627 13.52 24.65 -12.33
C SER A 627 13.12 24.51 -13.81
N MET A 628 13.34 23.33 -14.42
CA MET A 628 13.07 23.07 -15.84
C MET A 628 11.89 22.11 -16.07
N VAL A 629 11.71 21.08 -15.23
CA VAL A 629 10.73 19.99 -15.46
C VAL A 629 9.72 19.78 -14.32
N GLY A 630 9.64 20.71 -13.36
CA GLY A 630 8.68 20.66 -12.24
C GLY A 630 9.02 19.62 -11.16
N LYS A 631 8.19 19.54 -10.11
CA LYS A 631 8.42 18.72 -8.88
C LYS A 631 8.69 17.22 -9.16
N THR A 632 8.28 16.71 -10.32
CA THR A 632 8.38 15.29 -10.71
C THR A 632 9.82 14.82 -11.00
N ALA A 633 10.77 15.74 -11.23
CA ALA A 633 12.20 15.42 -11.43
C ALA A 633 12.89 14.85 -10.19
N ILE A 634 12.41 15.19 -8.99
CA ILE A 634 13.05 14.80 -7.72
C ILE A 634 13.02 13.28 -7.55
N GLU A 635 11.98 12.64 -8.07
CA GLU A 635 11.73 11.23 -7.86
C GLU A 635 12.49 10.33 -8.85
N THR A 636 13.01 10.87 -9.96
CA THR A 636 13.79 10.10 -10.95
C THR A 636 15.26 10.04 -10.58
N ILE A 637 15.81 11.10 -9.98
CA ILE A 637 17.23 11.20 -9.63
C ILE A 637 17.51 10.25 -8.44
N PRO A 638 18.47 9.29 -8.54
CA PRO A 638 18.77 8.33 -7.50
C PRO A 638 19.35 9.14 -6.36
N ARG A 639 19.00 8.84 -5.12
CA ARG A 639 19.48 9.71 -4.06
C ARG A 639 20.95 9.46 -3.71
N ASP A 640 21.44 8.26 -3.97
CA ASP A 640 22.87 7.90 -4.01
C ASP A 640 23.57 8.33 -5.32
N LEU A 641 23.06 9.36 -6.02
CA LEU A 641 23.48 9.81 -7.36
C LEU A 641 25.00 9.79 -7.57
N LEU A 642 25.74 10.44 -6.68
CA LEU A 642 27.19 10.57 -6.83
C LEU A 642 27.92 9.24 -6.58
N TYR A 643 27.39 8.37 -5.73
CA TYR A 643 27.98 7.05 -5.46
C TYR A 643 27.79 6.09 -6.64
N VAL A 644 26.69 6.22 -7.38
CA VAL A 644 26.41 5.40 -8.56
C VAL A 644 27.15 5.94 -9.79
N TYR A 645 27.30 7.27 -9.87
CA TYR A 645 27.94 7.96 -10.98
C TYR A 645 29.06 8.87 -10.44
N PRO A 646 30.24 8.32 -10.09
CA PRO A 646 31.27 9.05 -9.37
C PRO A 646 32.12 9.98 -10.24
N THR A 647 31.75 10.20 -11.51
CA THR A 647 32.46 11.08 -12.45
C THR A 647 31.50 12.06 -13.12
N VAL A 648 32.02 13.22 -13.56
CA VAL A 648 31.22 14.24 -14.25
C VAL A 648 30.58 13.68 -15.52
N SER A 649 31.32 12.89 -16.32
CA SER A 649 30.80 12.21 -17.51
C SER A 649 29.64 11.25 -17.17
N ALA A 650 29.78 10.45 -16.11
CA ALA A 650 28.78 9.48 -15.71
C ALA A 650 27.50 10.16 -15.20
N LEU A 651 27.64 11.22 -14.40
CA LEU A 651 26.51 12.04 -13.93
C LEU A 651 25.78 12.71 -15.08
N THR A 652 26.53 13.24 -16.05
CA THR A 652 25.97 13.89 -17.24
C THR A 652 25.11 12.92 -18.05
N ASN A 653 25.65 11.74 -18.34
CA ASN A 653 24.93 10.68 -19.06
C ASN A 653 23.69 10.20 -18.30
N TYR A 654 23.78 10.12 -16.97
CA TYR A 654 22.64 9.79 -16.13
C TYR A 654 21.56 10.87 -16.16
N VAL A 655 21.91 12.15 -16.02
CA VAL A 655 20.93 13.25 -16.00
C VAL A 655 20.25 13.43 -17.36
N ALA A 656 20.98 13.20 -18.46
CA ALA A 656 20.41 13.13 -19.81
C ALA A 656 19.61 11.83 -20.08
N GLY A 657 19.78 10.80 -19.24
CA GLY A 657 19.30 9.42 -19.43
C GLY A 657 17.78 9.21 -19.33
N PRO A 658 17.07 9.63 -18.26
CA PRO A 658 15.64 9.40 -18.08
C PRO A 658 14.76 9.95 -19.21
N PHE A 659 15.17 11.02 -19.87
CA PHE A 659 14.47 11.58 -21.03
C PHE A 659 14.58 10.64 -22.25
N ILE A 660 15.81 10.18 -22.54
CA ILE A 660 16.09 9.23 -23.62
C ILE A 660 15.48 7.85 -23.32
N GLN A 661 15.53 7.40 -22.06
CA GLN A 661 15.07 6.09 -21.63
C GLN A 661 13.53 6.01 -21.52
N ALA A 662 12.85 7.09 -21.13
CA ALA A 662 11.38 7.14 -21.12
C ALA A 662 10.78 7.17 -22.53
N MET A 663 11.43 7.85 -23.48
CA MET A 663 11.07 7.76 -24.91
C MET A 663 11.27 6.34 -25.44
N ASN A 664 12.36 5.67 -25.04
CA ASN A 664 12.67 4.29 -25.46
C ASN A 664 11.76 3.24 -24.78
N GLN A 665 11.34 3.43 -23.52
CA GLN A 665 10.51 2.46 -22.79
C GLN A 665 9.06 2.43 -23.28
N MET A 666 8.51 3.60 -23.65
CA MET A 666 7.17 3.70 -24.27
C MET A 666 7.11 3.02 -25.64
N GLN A 667 8.24 3.04 -26.35
CA GLN A 667 8.50 2.30 -27.58
C GLN A 667 8.65 0.78 -27.32
N LEU A 668 9.38 0.37 -26.28
CA LEU A 668 9.61 -1.04 -25.92
C LEU A 668 8.35 -1.79 -25.45
N ASP A 669 7.46 -1.17 -24.68
CA ASP A 669 6.27 -1.85 -24.14
C ASP A 669 5.18 -2.04 -25.22
N THR A 670 5.12 -1.14 -26.20
CA THR A 670 4.22 -1.31 -27.35
C THR A 670 4.71 -2.43 -28.27
N VAL A 671 6.03 -2.63 -28.39
CA VAL A 671 6.62 -3.73 -29.17
C VAL A 671 6.44 -5.09 -28.50
N LYS A 672 6.58 -5.17 -27.17
CA LYS A 672 6.35 -6.43 -26.41
C LYS A 672 4.93 -6.98 -26.57
N GLN A 673 3.95 -6.12 -26.86
CA GLN A 673 2.57 -6.55 -27.08
C GLN A 673 2.37 -7.25 -28.43
N TYR A 674 3.27 -7.03 -29.39
CA TYR A 674 3.28 -7.70 -30.69
C TYR A 674 4.37 -8.80 -30.82
N SER A 675 5.35 -8.85 -29.92
CA SER A 675 6.61 -9.60 -30.09
C SER A 675 6.60 -11.08 -29.70
N LEU A 676 5.44 -11.75 -29.66
CA LEU A 676 5.41 -13.23 -29.54
C LEU A 676 5.38 -13.94 -30.91
N LYS A 677 5.37 -13.18 -32.02
CA LYS A 677 5.25 -13.70 -33.41
C LYS A 677 6.34 -13.18 -34.37
N PHE A 678 7.39 -12.54 -33.86
CA PHE A 678 8.50 -11.99 -34.64
C PHE A 678 9.84 -12.57 -34.16
N SER A 679 10.80 -12.64 -35.06
CA SER A 679 12.16 -13.08 -34.75
C SER A 679 12.95 -12.00 -34.01
N LEU A 680 13.99 -12.40 -33.28
CA LEU A 680 14.88 -11.47 -32.57
C LEU A 680 15.50 -10.42 -33.51
N GLU A 681 15.81 -10.78 -34.75
CA GLU A 681 16.34 -9.86 -35.76
C GLU A 681 15.32 -8.79 -36.17
N GLU A 682 14.06 -9.18 -36.35
CA GLU A 682 12.95 -8.27 -36.65
C GLU A 682 12.69 -7.31 -35.48
N ASP A 683 12.74 -7.81 -34.23
CA ASP A 683 12.60 -6.98 -33.03
C ASP A 683 13.74 -5.96 -32.93
N ILE A 684 15.00 -6.36 -33.15
CA ILE A 684 16.15 -5.44 -33.11
C ILE A 684 16.01 -4.36 -34.18
N LYS A 685 15.66 -4.74 -35.42
CA LYS A 685 15.45 -3.79 -36.51
C LYS A 685 14.34 -2.79 -36.18
N TRP A 686 13.25 -3.27 -35.60
CA TRP A 686 12.14 -2.42 -35.22
C TRP A 686 12.47 -1.47 -34.08
N GLN A 687 13.22 -1.92 -33.07
CA GLN A 687 13.70 -1.03 -32.00
C GLN A 687 14.59 0.10 -32.54
N ALA A 688 15.48 -0.20 -33.49
CA ALA A 688 16.28 0.83 -34.16
C ALA A 688 15.42 1.83 -34.95
N ALA A 689 14.37 1.34 -35.62
CA ALA A 689 13.41 2.17 -36.35
C ALA A 689 12.66 3.14 -35.42
N LEU A 690 12.25 2.68 -34.23
CA LEU A 690 11.60 3.50 -33.22
C LEU A 690 12.52 4.61 -32.67
N GLN A 691 13.80 4.30 -32.49
CA GLN A 691 14.80 5.25 -31.99
C GLN A 691 15.30 6.26 -33.03
N SER A 692 15.01 6.03 -34.31
CA SER A 692 15.44 6.91 -35.39
C SER A 692 14.86 8.33 -35.23
N LYS A 693 15.69 9.33 -35.55
CA LYS A 693 15.30 10.74 -35.64
C LYS A 693 14.73 11.10 -37.02
N GLU A 694 14.74 10.18 -37.98
CA GLU A 694 14.18 10.43 -39.31
C GLU A 694 12.65 10.53 -39.26
N THR A 695 12.09 11.46 -40.05
CA THR A 695 10.64 11.57 -40.24
C THR A 695 10.07 10.39 -41.03
N ILE A 696 10.81 9.86 -42.02
CA ILE A 696 10.36 8.74 -42.86
C ILE A 696 11.16 7.50 -42.54
N ILE A 697 10.48 6.50 -42.00
CA ILE A 697 11.04 5.23 -41.59
C ILE A 697 10.65 4.13 -42.58
N GLU A 698 11.64 3.45 -43.14
CA GLU A 698 11.40 2.33 -44.06
C GLU A 698 11.16 1.03 -43.28
N ILE A 699 9.88 0.66 -43.13
CA ILE A 699 9.49 -0.59 -42.48
C ILE A 699 9.88 -1.77 -43.38
N VAL A 700 9.41 -1.72 -44.62
CA VAL A 700 9.79 -2.62 -45.71
C VAL A 700 10.41 -1.76 -46.82
N PRO A 701 11.71 -1.94 -47.14
CA PRO A 701 12.39 -1.11 -48.12
C PRO A 701 11.85 -1.34 -49.54
N SER A 702 11.94 -0.32 -50.39
CA SER A 702 11.52 -0.41 -51.79
C SER A 702 12.52 -1.18 -52.65
N LYS A 703 12.01 -1.98 -53.61
CA LYS A 703 12.79 -2.65 -54.65
C LYS A 703 12.60 -1.99 -56.03
N GLY A 704 12.07 -0.78 -56.06
CA GLY A 704 11.73 -0.02 -57.27
C GLY A 704 10.23 0.23 -57.44
N GLU A 705 9.37 -0.40 -56.63
CA GLU A 705 7.94 -0.12 -56.57
C GLU A 705 7.62 1.07 -55.63
N PRO A 706 6.55 1.83 -55.91
CA PRO A 706 6.06 2.86 -55.00
C PRO A 706 5.66 2.29 -53.62
N PRO A 707 6.26 2.79 -52.52
CA PRO A 707 5.91 2.37 -51.16
C PRO A 707 4.50 2.83 -50.77
N LEU A 708 3.83 2.05 -49.94
CA LEU A 708 2.69 2.55 -49.17
C LEU A 708 3.22 3.40 -48.02
N ILE A 709 2.92 4.70 -48.02
CA ILE A 709 3.41 5.66 -47.03
C ILE A 709 2.29 5.89 -46.00
N VAL A 710 2.52 5.46 -44.76
CA VAL A 710 1.53 5.44 -43.68
C VAL A 710 1.82 6.55 -42.67
N ILE A 711 0.86 7.44 -42.44
CA ILE A 711 0.95 8.50 -41.43
C ILE A 711 0.73 7.91 -40.03
N HIS A 712 1.55 8.30 -39.05
CA HIS A 712 1.46 7.91 -37.63
C HIS A 712 0.04 7.99 -37.04
N ALA A 713 -0.17 7.34 -35.89
CA ALA A 713 -1.38 7.45 -35.08
C ALA A 713 -1.44 8.77 -34.29
N GLY A 714 -2.50 8.97 -33.47
CA GLY A 714 -2.68 10.21 -32.69
C GLY A 714 -1.53 10.63 -31.77
N GLY A 715 -0.69 9.68 -31.35
CA GLY A 715 0.48 9.96 -30.52
C GLY A 715 1.76 10.34 -31.28
N GLY A 716 1.73 10.45 -32.61
CA GLY A 716 2.90 10.86 -33.40
C GLY A 716 3.92 9.75 -33.71
N ASN A 717 3.79 8.57 -33.11
CA ASN A 717 4.77 7.49 -33.25
C ASN A 717 4.30 6.35 -34.18
N ILE A 718 5.23 5.47 -34.56
CA ILE A 718 5.01 4.40 -35.55
C ILE A 718 4.82 3.01 -34.93
N ASP A 719 4.76 2.91 -33.59
CA ASP A 719 4.68 1.64 -32.87
C ASP A 719 3.61 0.65 -33.39
N PRO A 720 2.40 1.10 -33.79
CA PRO A 720 1.36 0.18 -34.27
C PRO A 720 1.68 -0.54 -35.57
N PHE A 721 2.71 -0.11 -36.31
CA PHE A 721 3.03 -0.61 -37.65
C PHE A 721 4.05 -1.76 -37.66
N LEU A 722 4.45 -2.31 -36.52
CA LEU A 722 5.27 -3.53 -36.47
C LEU A 722 4.71 -4.66 -37.36
N PRO A 723 3.38 -4.91 -37.40
CA PRO A 723 2.81 -5.93 -38.28
C PRO A 723 3.12 -5.75 -39.77
N PHE A 724 3.36 -4.52 -40.22
CA PHE A 724 3.60 -4.21 -41.64
C PHE A 724 4.98 -4.68 -42.12
N MET A 725 5.88 -5.12 -41.22
CA MET A 725 7.11 -5.81 -41.63
C MET A 725 6.83 -7.10 -42.40
N LYS A 726 5.63 -7.68 -42.25
CA LYS A 726 5.18 -8.88 -42.98
C LYS A 726 4.62 -8.59 -44.37
N CYS A 727 4.50 -7.32 -44.76
CA CYS A 727 4.10 -6.95 -46.11
C CYS A 727 5.18 -7.38 -47.11
N THR A 728 4.74 -7.79 -48.31
CA THR A 728 5.61 -8.20 -49.40
C THR A 728 6.03 -7.03 -50.30
N SER A 729 5.24 -5.95 -50.30
CA SER A 729 5.56 -4.68 -50.97
C SER A 729 6.14 -3.64 -50.01
N ALA A 730 6.84 -2.66 -50.55
CA ALA A 730 7.44 -1.57 -49.79
C ALA A 730 6.42 -0.79 -48.93
N VAL A 731 6.79 -0.51 -47.68
CA VAL A 731 5.99 0.23 -46.70
C VAL A 731 6.89 1.20 -45.95
N TRP A 732 6.51 2.47 -45.97
CA TRP A 732 7.17 3.54 -45.22
C TRP A 732 6.19 4.10 -44.18
N ALA A 733 6.71 4.51 -43.02
CA ALA A 733 5.92 5.19 -42.00
C ALA A 733 6.45 6.60 -41.76
N ILE A 734 5.53 7.55 -41.61
CA ILE A 734 5.83 8.92 -41.23
C ILE A 734 5.73 9.02 -39.71
N LYS A 735 6.87 9.29 -39.05
CA LYS A 735 6.97 9.59 -37.62
C LYS A 735 6.92 11.10 -37.41
N MET A 736 6.19 11.56 -36.39
CA MET A 736 6.18 12.97 -36.00
C MET A 736 7.42 13.29 -35.18
N GLY A 737 8.41 13.94 -35.81
CA GLY A 737 9.62 14.45 -35.17
C GLY A 737 9.42 15.77 -34.43
N GLU A 738 10.42 16.17 -33.66
CA GLU A 738 10.45 17.46 -32.97
C GLU A 738 10.46 18.64 -33.95
N ASP A 739 11.10 18.45 -35.10
CA ASP A 739 11.26 19.41 -36.20
C ASP A 739 9.98 19.67 -37.00
N VAL A 740 8.96 18.84 -36.85
CA VAL A 740 7.67 19.02 -37.52
C VAL A 740 6.99 20.30 -36.99
N PRO A 741 6.60 21.26 -37.86
CA PRO A 741 5.92 22.48 -37.48
C PRO A 741 4.45 22.19 -37.11
N LYS A 742 4.11 22.28 -35.81
CA LYS A 742 2.84 21.81 -35.22
C LYS A 742 1.75 22.89 -35.12
N GLN A 743 1.87 24.00 -35.85
CA GLN A 743 0.96 25.15 -35.72
C GLN A 743 -0.38 24.96 -36.44
N SER A 744 -0.40 24.17 -37.53
CA SER A 744 -1.59 23.92 -38.34
C SER A 744 -1.47 22.58 -39.07
N THR A 745 -2.59 22.03 -39.54
CA THR A 745 -2.59 20.83 -40.38
C THR A 745 -1.77 21.07 -41.64
N GLU A 746 -1.92 22.25 -42.24
CA GLU A 746 -1.24 22.69 -43.45
C GLU A 746 0.28 22.67 -43.30
N SER A 747 0.80 23.23 -42.21
CA SER A 747 2.24 23.24 -41.93
C SER A 747 2.78 21.82 -41.74
N ILE A 748 2.04 20.96 -41.03
CA ILE A 748 2.42 19.56 -40.80
C ILE A 748 2.46 18.80 -42.13
N VAL A 749 1.40 18.87 -42.94
CA VAL A 749 1.33 18.11 -44.20
C VAL A 749 2.27 18.67 -45.26
N GLU A 750 2.55 19.97 -45.27
CA GLU A 750 3.57 20.55 -46.15
C GLU A 750 4.97 20.02 -45.79
N PHE A 751 5.28 19.94 -44.50
CA PHE A 751 6.52 19.31 -44.05
C PHE A 751 6.60 17.84 -44.47
N TYR A 752 5.54 17.05 -44.27
CA TYR A 752 5.49 15.66 -44.72
C TYR A 752 5.61 15.52 -46.22
N TYR A 753 4.96 16.38 -47.00
CA TYR A 753 5.09 16.42 -48.45
C TYR A 753 6.56 16.55 -48.85
N TYR A 754 7.29 17.54 -48.32
CA TYR A 754 8.70 17.73 -48.69
C TYR A 754 9.58 16.56 -48.26
N LYS A 755 9.34 15.98 -47.07
CA LYS A 755 10.07 14.77 -46.65
C LYS A 755 9.80 13.59 -47.56
N ILE A 756 8.56 13.41 -48.02
CA ILE A 756 8.24 12.37 -49.01
C ILE A 756 8.96 12.66 -50.32
N LYS A 757 8.95 13.90 -50.80
CA LYS A 757 9.62 14.29 -52.05
C LYS A 757 11.15 14.15 -51.98
N GLU A 758 11.77 14.34 -50.82
CA GLU A 758 13.20 14.10 -50.61
C GLU A 758 13.57 12.62 -50.88
N LYS A 759 12.77 11.66 -50.39
CA LYS A 759 13.03 10.22 -50.59
C LYS A 759 12.42 9.66 -51.89
N GLN A 760 11.29 10.20 -52.34
CA GLN A 760 10.59 9.81 -53.56
C GLN A 760 10.23 11.05 -54.40
N PRO A 761 11.16 11.53 -55.24
CA PRO A 761 10.96 12.74 -56.04
C PRO A 761 9.91 12.62 -57.15
N ILE A 762 9.54 11.40 -57.55
CA ILE A 762 8.60 11.16 -58.67
C ILE A 762 7.54 10.16 -58.21
N GLY A 763 6.27 10.44 -58.53
CA GLY A 763 5.16 9.54 -58.29
C GLY A 763 5.19 8.29 -59.19
N PRO A 764 4.16 7.43 -59.12
CA PRO A 764 2.91 7.63 -58.36
C PRO A 764 3.08 7.47 -56.85
N TYR A 765 2.15 8.06 -56.07
CA TYR A 765 2.15 8.01 -54.61
C TYR A 765 1.03 7.12 -54.08
N ARG A 766 1.32 6.40 -52.99
CA ARG A 766 0.35 5.57 -52.25
C ARG A 766 0.37 6.02 -50.80
N LEU A 767 -0.74 6.59 -50.32
CA LEU A 767 -0.80 7.28 -49.04
C LEU A 767 -1.84 6.62 -48.13
N ALA A 768 -1.48 6.43 -46.86
CA ALA A 768 -2.31 5.79 -45.86
C ALA A 768 -2.34 6.60 -44.55
N SER A 769 -3.42 6.49 -43.79
CA SER A 769 -3.49 6.96 -42.39
C SER A 769 -3.98 5.84 -41.49
N TYR A 770 -3.56 5.91 -40.23
CA TYR A 770 -4.09 5.06 -39.17
C TYR A 770 -4.59 5.91 -38.00
N SER A 771 -5.76 5.53 -37.49
CA SER A 771 -6.38 6.23 -36.36
C SER A 771 -6.59 7.73 -36.70
N GLY A 772 -6.52 8.62 -35.71
CA GLY A 772 -6.92 10.02 -35.88
C GLY A 772 -6.17 10.85 -36.93
N SER A 773 -5.12 10.35 -37.59
CA SER A 773 -4.40 11.08 -38.66
C SER A 773 -5.12 11.11 -40.02
N SER A 774 -6.36 10.62 -40.08
CA SER A 774 -7.18 10.63 -41.31
C SER A 774 -7.38 12.03 -41.95
N VAL A 775 -7.41 13.09 -41.14
CA VAL A 775 -7.50 14.48 -41.63
C VAL A 775 -6.20 14.92 -42.29
N TYR A 776 -5.04 14.51 -41.73
CA TYR A 776 -3.74 14.77 -42.35
C TYR A 776 -3.59 14.06 -43.69
N LEU A 777 -4.11 12.84 -43.83
CA LEU A 777 -4.13 12.15 -45.12
C LEU A 777 -4.94 12.93 -46.16
N VAL A 778 -6.14 13.37 -45.81
CA VAL A 778 -6.98 14.18 -46.70
C VAL A 778 -6.25 15.45 -47.13
N ALA A 779 -5.68 16.20 -46.18
CA ALA A 779 -4.94 17.43 -46.47
C ALA A 779 -3.69 17.18 -47.33
N LEU A 780 -2.95 16.10 -47.06
CA LEU A 780 -1.77 15.71 -47.80
C LEU A 780 -2.11 15.29 -49.24
N VAL A 781 -3.11 14.44 -49.44
CA VAL A 781 -3.59 14.03 -50.78
C VAL A 781 -4.01 15.25 -51.59
N ARG A 782 -4.79 16.16 -51.00
CA ARG A 782 -5.17 17.43 -51.65
C ARG A 782 -3.95 18.27 -52.01
N LEU A 783 -2.91 18.30 -51.17
CA LEU A 783 -1.67 19.00 -51.48
C LEU A 783 -0.93 18.36 -52.68
N PHE A 784 -0.79 17.03 -52.73
CA PHE A 784 -0.21 16.31 -53.86
C PHE A 784 -0.98 16.61 -55.17
N GLU A 785 -2.32 16.50 -55.15
CA GLU A 785 -3.15 16.76 -56.33
C GLU A 785 -3.08 18.22 -56.79
N ARG A 786 -3.06 19.19 -55.86
CA ARG A 786 -2.86 20.63 -56.19
C ARG A 786 -1.49 20.89 -56.82
N LYS A 787 -0.46 20.14 -56.42
CA LYS A 787 0.87 20.15 -57.02
C LYS A 787 0.98 19.31 -58.30
N ARG A 788 -0.15 18.76 -58.78
CA ARG A 788 -0.27 17.92 -60.00
C ARG A 788 0.49 16.60 -59.93
N GLU A 789 0.64 16.06 -58.72
CA GLU A 789 1.19 14.73 -58.50
C GLU A 789 0.07 13.68 -58.50
N SER A 790 0.34 12.48 -59.01
CA SER A 790 -0.66 11.39 -59.00
C SER A 790 -0.61 10.61 -57.69
N VAL A 791 -1.76 10.46 -57.03
CA VAL A 791 -1.96 9.57 -55.88
C VAL A 791 -2.84 8.42 -56.33
N GLU A 792 -2.25 7.24 -56.49
CA GLU A 792 -2.93 6.05 -57.05
C GLU A 792 -3.66 5.23 -55.98
N GLN A 793 -3.35 5.47 -54.70
CA GLN A 793 -3.96 4.75 -53.59
C GLN A 793 -4.09 5.65 -52.38
N MET A 794 -5.31 5.81 -51.87
CA MET A 794 -5.62 6.49 -50.61
C MET A 794 -6.27 5.49 -49.64
N VAL A 795 -5.65 5.28 -48.48
CA VAL A 795 -6.09 4.26 -47.52
C VAL A 795 -6.35 4.85 -46.14
N MET A 796 -7.51 4.57 -45.55
CA MET A 796 -7.77 4.87 -44.13
C MET A 796 -7.94 3.58 -43.34
N LEU A 797 -7.21 3.47 -42.22
CA LEU A 797 -7.19 2.31 -41.34
C LEU A 797 -7.94 2.63 -40.05
N ASP A 798 -9.14 2.06 -39.94
CA ASP A 798 -10.06 2.11 -38.80
C ASP A 798 -10.33 3.50 -38.20
N HIS A 799 -10.34 4.53 -39.05
CA HIS A 799 -10.73 5.90 -38.69
C HIS A 799 -11.11 6.69 -39.94
N CYS A 800 -11.98 7.69 -39.79
CA CYS A 800 -12.39 8.59 -40.88
C CYS A 800 -12.62 10.00 -40.32
N PRO A 801 -12.44 11.08 -41.11
CA PRO A 801 -12.71 12.44 -40.66
C PRO A 801 -14.14 12.67 -40.12
N GLY A 802 -15.11 11.82 -40.48
CA GLY A 802 -16.48 11.91 -39.95
C GLY A 802 -16.59 11.74 -38.43
N LEU A 803 -15.61 11.09 -37.80
CA LEU A 803 -15.55 10.97 -36.34
C LEU A 803 -15.26 12.31 -35.65
N PHE A 804 -14.77 13.32 -36.37
CA PHE A 804 -14.56 14.66 -35.84
C PHE A 804 -15.83 15.52 -35.80
N PHE A 805 -16.97 15.04 -36.29
CA PHE A 805 -18.24 15.77 -36.28
C PHE A 805 -19.17 15.26 -35.19
N PRO A 806 -19.83 16.15 -34.42
CA PRO A 806 -20.71 15.72 -33.33
C PRO A 806 -21.90 14.98 -33.90
N ASP A 807 -22.23 13.79 -33.38
CA ASP A 807 -23.37 12.99 -33.83
C ASP A 807 -23.41 12.72 -35.34
N PHE A 808 -22.27 12.82 -36.05
CA PHE A 808 -22.22 12.78 -37.51
C PHE A 808 -23.10 13.88 -38.17
N ARG A 809 -23.25 15.02 -37.49
CA ARG A 809 -24.04 16.19 -37.87
C ARG A 809 -23.11 17.38 -38.16
N PRO A 810 -22.78 17.63 -39.42
CA PRO A 810 -21.94 18.76 -39.80
C PRO A 810 -22.73 20.06 -39.84
N ASP A 811 -24.05 20.02 -39.84
CA ASP A 811 -24.93 21.19 -39.87
C ASP A 811 -25.06 21.91 -38.52
N VAL A 812 -24.58 21.30 -37.43
CA VAL A 812 -24.63 21.90 -36.08
C VAL A 812 -23.32 22.59 -35.69
N VAL A 813 -22.31 22.59 -36.56
CA VAL A 813 -21.02 23.24 -36.29
C VAL A 813 -21.13 24.75 -36.42
N LYS A 814 -20.42 25.48 -35.54
CA LYS A 814 -20.42 26.95 -35.51
C LYS A 814 -18.98 27.47 -35.46
N PRO A 815 -18.23 27.37 -36.55
CA PRO A 815 -16.80 27.66 -36.53
C PRO A 815 -16.48 29.14 -36.28
N ASP A 816 -17.41 30.02 -36.63
CA ASP A 816 -17.31 31.46 -36.41
C ASP A 816 -17.57 31.89 -34.95
N ASP A 817 -17.99 30.97 -34.08
CA ASP A 817 -18.20 31.23 -32.65
C ASP A 817 -16.98 30.70 -31.85
N PRO A 818 -16.09 31.59 -31.35
CA PRO A 818 -14.87 31.18 -30.66
C PRO A 818 -15.13 30.45 -29.35
N VAL A 819 -16.27 30.72 -28.69
CA VAL A 819 -16.66 30.04 -27.44
C VAL A 819 -17.13 28.63 -27.79
N TRP A 820 -18.00 28.50 -28.79
CA TRP A 820 -18.42 27.19 -29.29
C TRP A 820 -17.23 26.36 -29.75
N MET A 821 -16.30 26.94 -30.51
CA MET A 821 -15.11 26.25 -31.01
C MET A 821 -14.21 25.73 -29.87
N LYS A 822 -14.01 26.55 -28.83
CA LYS A 822 -13.22 26.15 -27.67
C LYS A 822 -13.88 25.02 -26.89
N ASP A 823 -15.17 25.17 -26.58
CA ASP A 823 -15.94 24.16 -25.85
C ASP A 823 -16.03 22.86 -26.66
N TYR A 824 -16.24 22.98 -27.98
CA TYR A 824 -16.29 21.86 -28.90
C TYR A 824 -14.96 21.12 -29.00
N LEU A 825 -13.84 21.83 -29.02
CA LEU A 825 -12.51 21.22 -29.00
C LEU A 825 -12.31 20.42 -27.71
N GLU A 826 -12.58 21.01 -26.54
CA GLU A 826 -12.44 20.34 -25.25
C GLU A 826 -13.36 19.10 -25.18
N ASP A 827 -14.61 19.21 -25.62
CA ASP A 827 -15.57 18.11 -25.63
C ASP A 827 -15.23 17.03 -26.67
N ASN A 828 -14.68 17.40 -27.82
CA ASN A 828 -14.27 16.45 -28.87
C ASN A 828 -13.05 15.63 -28.41
N ILE A 829 -12.05 16.28 -27.79
CA ILE A 829 -10.90 15.61 -27.19
C ILE A 829 -11.37 14.54 -26.19
N ARG A 830 -12.28 14.92 -25.29
CA ARG A 830 -12.86 14.01 -24.27
C ARG A 830 -13.67 12.90 -24.92
N THR A 831 -14.54 13.23 -25.86
CA THR A 831 -15.39 12.27 -26.55
C THR A 831 -14.55 11.23 -27.27
N ILE A 832 -13.60 11.65 -28.11
CA ILE A 832 -12.73 10.73 -28.84
C ILE A 832 -11.86 9.90 -27.88
N ALA A 833 -11.35 10.48 -26.78
CA ALA A 833 -10.60 9.73 -25.78
C ALA A 833 -11.45 8.63 -25.11
N ASN A 834 -12.67 8.97 -24.71
CA ASN A 834 -13.62 8.05 -24.06
C ASN A 834 -14.22 7.02 -25.02
N LEU A 835 -14.16 7.27 -26.33
CA LEU A 835 -14.62 6.36 -27.38
C LEU A 835 -13.51 5.40 -27.84
N MET A 836 -12.33 5.94 -28.14
CA MET A 836 -11.24 5.19 -28.79
C MET A 836 -10.35 4.42 -27.83
N ILE A 837 -10.02 5.01 -26.67
CA ILE A 837 -9.07 4.39 -25.75
C ILE A 837 -9.66 3.14 -25.09
N PRO A 838 -10.96 3.08 -24.73
CA PRO A 838 -11.57 1.83 -24.29
C PRO A 838 -11.54 0.73 -25.35
N ALA A 839 -11.76 1.04 -26.64
CA ALA A 839 -11.67 0.07 -27.74
C ALA A 839 -10.24 -0.51 -27.86
N ILE A 840 -9.22 0.34 -27.68
CA ILE A 840 -7.80 -0.06 -27.59
C ILE A 840 -7.50 -0.88 -26.31
N THR A 841 -8.28 -0.69 -25.25
CA THR A 841 -8.11 -1.35 -23.94
C THR A 841 -8.80 -2.73 -23.87
N VAL A 842 -9.73 -3.04 -24.78
CA VAL A 842 -10.42 -4.35 -24.84
C VAL A 842 -9.39 -5.48 -24.91
N ARG A 843 -8.43 -5.39 -25.84
CA ARG A 843 -7.38 -6.41 -26.01
C ARG A 843 -6.50 -6.54 -24.76
N ALA A 844 -6.12 -5.42 -24.15
CA ALA A 844 -5.33 -5.39 -22.93
C ALA A 844 -6.04 -6.11 -21.77
N ARG A 845 -7.36 -5.89 -21.63
CA ARG A 845 -8.21 -6.58 -20.63
C ARG A 845 -8.34 -8.08 -20.92
N LEU A 846 -8.52 -8.47 -22.18
CA LEU A 846 -8.58 -9.88 -22.59
C LEU A 846 -7.25 -10.61 -22.33
N LEU A 847 -6.12 -9.92 -22.49
CA LEU A 847 -4.78 -10.46 -22.23
C LEU A 847 -4.33 -10.33 -20.76
N SER A 848 -5.18 -9.80 -19.86
CA SER A 848 -4.84 -9.52 -18.46
C SER A 848 -3.60 -8.61 -18.30
N ASP A 849 -3.35 -7.72 -19.27
CA ASP A 849 -2.24 -6.77 -19.26
C ASP A 849 -2.60 -5.55 -18.39
N VAL A 850 -2.46 -5.72 -17.07
CA VAL A 850 -2.85 -4.74 -16.06
C VAL A 850 -2.10 -3.41 -16.23
N LEU A 851 -0.86 -3.45 -16.72
CA LEU A 851 -0.04 -2.24 -16.91
C LEU A 851 -0.54 -1.42 -18.09
N LEU A 852 -0.87 -2.06 -19.22
CA LEU A 852 -1.43 -1.37 -20.37
C LEU A 852 -2.83 -0.83 -20.10
N VAL A 853 -3.67 -1.60 -19.39
CA VAL A 853 -5.00 -1.12 -18.95
C VAL A 853 -4.85 0.13 -18.10
N LYS A 854 -3.94 0.11 -17.12
CA LYS A 854 -3.66 1.26 -16.27
C LYS A 854 -3.15 2.46 -17.07
N ARG A 855 -2.20 2.25 -17.99
CA ARG A 855 -1.65 3.32 -18.86
C ARG A 855 -2.74 3.99 -19.70
N ASN A 856 -3.64 3.19 -20.28
CA ASN A 856 -4.76 3.69 -21.06
C ASN A 856 -5.77 4.45 -20.19
N GLU A 857 -6.04 3.98 -18.97
CA GLU A 857 -6.90 4.68 -18.00
C GLU A 857 -6.28 6.00 -17.52
N GLU A 858 -4.97 6.04 -17.27
CA GLU A 858 -4.20 7.25 -16.93
C GLU A 858 -4.19 8.26 -18.09
N LEU A 859 -4.09 7.79 -19.35
CA LEU A 859 -4.19 8.62 -20.54
C LEU A 859 -5.60 9.21 -20.73
N ILE A 860 -6.67 8.41 -20.55
CA ILE A 860 -8.06 8.90 -20.57
C ILE A 860 -8.25 9.98 -19.51
N ALA A 861 -7.78 9.74 -18.28
CA ALA A 861 -7.88 10.71 -17.19
C ALA A 861 -7.18 12.02 -17.54
N THR A 862 -5.99 11.95 -18.15
CA THR A 862 -5.21 13.12 -18.58
C THR A 862 -5.95 13.91 -19.67
N LEU A 863 -6.45 13.24 -20.71
CA LEU A 863 -7.21 13.88 -21.80
C LEU A 863 -8.56 14.45 -21.33
N ASN A 864 -9.12 13.92 -20.23
CA ASN A 864 -10.30 14.48 -19.57
C ASN A 864 -9.99 15.66 -18.62
N GLY A 865 -8.76 16.18 -18.63
CA GLY A 865 -8.33 17.35 -17.85
C GLY A 865 -7.69 17.02 -16.49
N GLY A 866 -7.38 15.75 -16.24
CA GLY A 866 -6.61 15.33 -15.06
C GLY A 866 -5.11 15.60 -15.21
N GLU A 867 -4.39 15.65 -14.09
CA GLU A 867 -2.93 15.75 -14.13
C GLU A 867 -2.31 14.47 -14.68
N ALA A 868 -1.37 14.62 -15.62
CA ALA A 868 -0.65 13.50 -16.19
C ALA A 868 0.27 12.86 -15.14
N PRO A 869 0.10 11.56 -14.81
CA PRO A 869 0.85 10.92 -13.74
C PRO A 869 2.31 10.62 -14.13
N ALA A 870 2.66 10.74 -15.42
CA ALA A 870 4.01 10.55 -15.92
C ALA A 870 4.30 11.44 -17.15
N PRO A 871 5.57 11.87 -17.35
CA PRO A 871 5.94 12.73 -18.48
C PRO A 871 5.62 12.16 -19.87
N HIS A 872 5.70 10.84 -20.03
CA HIS A 872 5.40 10.19 -21.31
C HIS A 872 3.89 10.18 -21.61
N ILE A 873 3.03 10.08 -20.58
CA ILE A 873 1.57 10.23 -20.71
C ILE A 873 1.23 11.69 -21.01
N ALA A 874 1.90 12.64 -20.36
CA ALA A 874 1.76 14.08 -20.65
C ALA A 874 2.13 14.40 -22.10
N HIS A 875 3.26 13.88 -22.58
CA HIS A 875 3.73 14.07 -23.94
C HIS A 875 2.76 13.47 -24.97
N PHE A 876 2.32 12.23 -24.75
CA PHE A 876 1.36 11.58 -25.64
C PHE A 876 0.02 12.32 -25.67
N ALA A 877 -0.50 12.74 -24.50
CA ALA A 877 -1.72 13.54 -24.41
C ALA A 877 -1.56 14.87 -25.15
N ALA A 878 -0.43 15.57 -24.99
CA ALA A 878 -0.15 16.81 -25.72
C ALA A 878 -0.12 16.59 -27.25
N MET A 879 0.45 15.49 -27.73
CA MET A 879 0.44 15.17 -29.17
C MET A 879 -0.96 14.86 -29.70
N VAL A 880 -1.77 14.12 -28.94
CA VAL A 880 -3.18 13.87 -29.29
C VAL A 880 -3.96 15.18 -29.32
N THR A 881 -3.78 16.05 -28.33
CA THR A 881 -4.42 17.38 -28.28
C THR A 881 -4.00 18.25 -29.47
N VAL A 882 -2.70 18.30 -29.79
CA VAL A 882 -2.21 19.04 -30.97
C VAL A 882 -2.87 18.50 -32.23
N MET A 883 -2.90 17.18 -32.43
CA MET A 883 -3.52 16.59 -33.61
C MET A 883 -5.01 16.89 -33.70
N GLN A 884 -5.74 16.81 -32.59
CA GLN A 884 -7.17 17.09 -32.56
C GLN A 884 -7.46 18.57 -32.84
N ASP A 885 -6.73 19.49 -32.21
CA ASP A 885 -6.88 20.92 -32.42
C ASP A 885 -6.60 21.31 -33.88
N THR A 886 -5.46 20.90 -34.43
CA THR A 886 -5.11 21.26 -35.82
C THR A 886 -6.05 20.61 -36.83
N SER A 887 -6.51 19.38 -36.58
CA SER A 887 -7.45 18.68 -37.47
C SER A 887 -8.83 19.34 -37.46
N LEU A 888 -9.35 19.69 -36.28
CA LEU A 888 -10.64 20.38 -36.15
C LEU A 888 -10.60 21.76 -36.81
N ARG A 889 -9.57 22.54 -36.53
CA ARG A 889 -9.38 23.86 -37.16
C ARG A 889 -9.28 23.77 -38.67
N TYR A 890 -8.62 22.74 -39.20
CA TYR A 890 -8.56 22.51 -40.63
C TYR A 890 -9.95 22.19 -41.20
N LEU A 891 -10.68 21.21 -40.65
CA LEU A 891 -12.03 20.86 -41.10
C LEU A 891 -13.03 22.02 -41.03
N MET A 892 -12.78 22.95 -40.11
CA MET A 892 -13.58 24.13 -39.85
C MET A 892 -12.99 25.43 -40.44
N GLY A 893 -11.96 25.30 -41.29
CA GLY A 893 -11.19 26.44 -41.79
C GLY A 893 -11.92 27.29 -42.85
N ASP A 894 -11.36 28.48 -43.07
CA ASP A 894 -11.92 29.50 -43.99
C ASP A 894 -12.07 29.02 -45.43
N GLU A 895 -11.32 27.99 -45.84
CA GLU A 895 -11.41 27.42 -47.20
C GLU A 895 -12.77 26.74 -47.49
N PHE A 896 -13.57 26.50 -46.45
CA PHE A 896 -14.89 25.89 -46.55
C PHE A 896 -16.05 26.88 -46.38
N MET A 897 -15.75 28.18 -46.41
CA MET A 897 -16.74 29.24 -46.31
C MET A 897 -17.41 29.51 -47.66
N GLU A 898 -18.74 29.58 -47.68
CA GLU A 898 -19.54 30.04 -48.81
C GLU A 898 -19.98 31.48 -48.54
N THR A 899 -19.82 32.37 -49.53
CA THR A 899 -20.26 33.76 -49.41
C THR A 899 -21.60 33.92 -50.09
N ASP A 900 -22.59 34.41 -49.34
CA ASP A 900 -23.92 34.67 -49.87
C ASP A 900 -23.96 35.91 -50.78
N SER A 901 -25.12 36.18 -51.38
CA SER A 901 -25.32 37.36 -52.26
C SER A 901 -25.22 38.70 -51.53
N GLU A 902 -25.24 38.70 -50.20
CA GLU A 902 -25.12 39.89 -49.34
C GLU A 902 -23.68 40.12 -48.87
N GLY A 903 -22.75 39.22 -49.20
CA GLY A 903 -21.34 39.30 -48.83
C GLY A 903 -21.01 38.67 -47.48
N ASN A 904 -21.94 37.95 -46.85
CA ASN A 904 -21.67 37.25 -45.61
C ASN A 904 -21.04 35.88 -45.91
N SER A 905 -19.86 35.62 -45.36
CA SER A 905 -19.19 34.31 -45.46
C SER A 905 -19.58 33.43 -44.27
N THR A 906 -20.05 32.21 -44.53
CA THR A 906 -20.40 31.22 -43.49
C THR A 906 -19.92 29.84 -43.90
N TRP A 907 -19.58 29.00 -42.92
CA TRP A 907 -19.10 27.65 -43.21
C TRP A 907 -20.22 26.80 -43.83
N SER A 908 -19.94 26.18 -44.99
CA SER A 908 -20.94 25.45 -45.77
C SER A 908 -20.56 23.98 -45.89
N PHE A 909 -21.33 23.11 -45.23
CA PHE A 909 -21.12 21.66 -45.35
C PHE A 909 -21.22 21.16 -46.79
N LYS A 910 -22.09 21.78 -47.60
CA LYS A 910 -22.23 21.47 -49.02
C LYS A 910 -20.93 21.77 -49.77
N TYR A 911 -20.35 22.95 -49.54
CA TYR A 911 -19.09 23.35 -50.17
C TYR A 911 -17.92 22.50 -49.70
N PHE A 912 -17.85 22.24 -48.39
CA PHE A 912 -16.92 21.28 -47.78
C PHE A 912 -16.99 19.92 -48.46
N ARG A 913 -18.18 19.32 -48.55
CA ARG A 913 -18.38 18.01 -49.21
C ARG A 913 -17.97 18.05 -50.67
N ASN A 914 -18.32 19.10 -51.42
CA ASN A 914 -17.93 19.23 -52.83
C ASN A 914 -16.40 19.25 -53.01
N ILE A 915 -15.67 19.90 -52.10
CA ILE A 915 -14.21 19.91 -52.12
C ILE A 915 -13.65 18.52 -51.79
N MET A 916 -14.22 17.82 -50.82
CA MET A 916 -13.79 16.47 -50.43
C MET A 916 -14.09 15.43 -51.52
N ASP A 917 -15.26 15.51 -52.16
CA ASP A 917 -15.65 14.70 -53.33
C ASP A 917 -14.77 14.98 -54.55
N GLY A 918 -14.08 16.12 -54.59
CA GLY A 918 -13.14 16.47 -55.65
C GLY A 918 -11.81 15.72 -55.62
N ILE A 919 -11.53 14.96 -54.55
CA ILE A 919 -10.32 14.12 -54.43
C ILE A 919 -10.39 12.98 -55.45
N LYS A 920 -9.36 12.88 -56.28
CA LYS A 920 -9.31 11.91 -57.39
C LYS A 920 -8.73 10.56 -56.96
N ALA A 921 -7.90 10.56 -55.93
CA ALA A 921 -7.25 9.37 -55.42
C ALA A 921 -8.30 8.29 -55.02
N PRO A 922 -8.16 7.03 -55.49
CA PRO A 922 -9.06 5.96 -55.09
C PRO A 922 -9.00 5.68 -53.58
N LEU A 923 -10.12 5.91 -52.88
CA LEU A 923 -10.23 5.76 -51.44
C LEU A 923 -10.71 4.35 -51.04
N THR A 924 -9.92 3.66 -50.22
CA THR A 924 -10.33 2.44 -49.51
C THR A 924 -10.23 2.67 -48.00
N ILE A 925 -11.30 2.33 -47.29
CA ILE A 925 -11.38 2.44 -45.83
C ILE A 925 -11.52 1.02 -45.27
N TYR A 926 -10.55 0.63 -44.46
CA TYR A 926 -10.57 -0.65 -43.75
C TYR A 926 -11.16 -0.43 -42.37
N VAL A 927 -12.21 -1.16 -42.05
CA VAL A 927 -12.97 -0.99 -40.80
C VAL A 927 -12.77 -2.22 -39.94
N ALA A 928 -12.27 -2.06 -38.74
CA ALA A 928 -12.06 -3.16 -37.80
C ALA A 928 -13.41 -3.54 -37.16
N SER A 929 -13.72 -4.84 -37.10
CA SER A 929 -15.00 -5.37 -36.61
C SER A 929 -15.31 -4.89 -35.19
N ASP A 930 -14.28 -4.82 -34.35
CA ASP A 930 -14.33 -4.48 -32.93
C ASP A 930 -13.46 -3.23 -32.62
N GLY A 931 -13.23 -2.38 -33.63
CA GLY A 931 -12.44 -1.16 -33.51
C GLY A 931 -13.29 0.09 -33.24
N SER A 932 -13.05 1.15 -33.99
CA SER A 932 -13.72 2.46 -33.84
C SER A 932 -15.25 2.38 -33.91
N THR A 933 -15.80 1.37 -34.58
CA THR A 933 -17.25 1.16 -34.75
C THR A 933 -17.97 0.78 -33.45
N ILE A 934 -17.27 0.24 -32.44
CA ILE A 934 -17.84 -0.05 -31.11
C ILE A 934 -18.24 1.23 -30.41
N ALA A 935 -17.47 2.28 -30.63
CA ALA A 935 -17.64 3.57 -29.98
C ALA A 935 -18.80 4.39 -30.55
N ILE A 936 -19.32 4.01 -31.73
CA ILE A 936 -20.41 4.69 -32.39
C ILE A 936 -21.76 4.17 -31.86
N PRO A 937 -22.64 5.06 -31.35
CA PRO A 937 -23.97 4.67 -30.86
C PRO A 937 -24.80 3.89 -31.89
N LYS A 938 -25.65 2.98 -31.41
CA LYS A 938 -26.44 2.08 -32.27
C LYS A 938 -27.44 2.84 -33.15
N GLU A 939 -27.84 4.05 -32.75
CA GLU A 939 -28.71 4.92 -33.55
C GLU A 939 -28.08 5.46 -34.85
N TYR A 940 -26.76 5.29 -35.06
CA TYR A 940 -26.06 5.72 -36.27
C TYR A 940 -25.57 4.52 -37.13
N PRO A 941 -26.47 3.68 -37.67
CA PRO A 941 -26.11 2.43 -38.33
C PRO A 941 -25.22 2.61 -39.57
N GLN A 942 -25.37 3.73 -40.30
CA GLN A 942 -24.52 4.03 -41.45
C GLN A 942 -23.09 4.36 -41.00
N ALA A 943 -22.92 5.22 -39.98
CA ALA A 943 -21.61 5.54 -39.43
C ALA A 943 -20.91 4.32 -38.81
N ARG A 944 -21.66 3.36 -38.25
CA ARG A 944 -21.09 2.06 -37.81
C ARG A 944 -20.56 1.19 -38.95
N LYS A 945 -20.99 1.45 -40.18
CA LYS A 945 -20.52 0.74 -41.38
C LYS A 945 -19.33 1.42 -42.04
N ASP A 946 -19.32 2.75 -42.07
CA ASP A 946 -18.35 3.53 -42.86
C ASP A 946 -17.56 4.60 -42.10
N LEU A 947 -17.69 4.66 -40.77
CA LEU A 947 -17.05 5.64 -39.88
C LEU A 947 -17.38 7.10 -40.24
N GLY A 948 -18.50 7.34 -40.92
CA GLY A 948 -18.92 8.66 -41.39
C GLY A 948 -18.35 9.05 -42.76
N ALA A 949 -17.73 8.12 -43.49
CA ALA A 949 -17.14 8.42 -44.80
C ALA A 949 -18.16 8.91 -45.83
N SER A 950 -19.39 8.40 -45.81
CA SER A 950 -20.49 8.87 -46.67
C SER A 950 -20.86 10.35 -46.45
N MET A 951 -20.37 10.98 -45.38
CA MET A 951 -20.51 12.42 -45.20
C MET A 951 -19.55 13.23 -46.08
N PHE A 952 -18.40 12.67 -46.45
CA PHE A 952 -17.28 13.36 -47.10
C PHE A 952 -17.06 12.92 -48.54
N PHE A 953 -17.35 11.65 -48.82
CA PHE A 953 -16.98 10.99 -50.06
C PHE A 953 -18.18 10.29 -50.69
N SER A 954 -18.40 10.56 -51.97
CA SER A 954 -19.40 9.92 -52.83
C SER A 954 -18.86 8.61 -53.44
N HIS A 955 -17.53 8.45 -53.51
CA HIS A 955 -16.87 7.30 -54.12
C HIS A 955 -15.77 6.75 -53.20
N PHE A 956 -16.06 5.65 -52.52
CA PHE A 956 -15.10 4.96 -51.65
C PHE A 956 -15.42 3.47 -51.53
N THR A 957 -14.43 2.67 -51.17
CA THR A 957 -14.60 1.24 -50.88
C THR A 957 -14.48 0.98 -49.38
N ILE A 958 -15.42 0.23 -48.81
CA ILE A 958 -15.32 -0.26 -47.43
C ILE A 958 -14.90 -1.72 -47.43
N VAL A 959 -13.89 -2.04 -46.63
CA VAL A 959 -13.43 -3.41 -46.41
C VAL A 959 -13.46 -3.71 -44.92
N PRO A 960 -14.40 -4.54 -44.43
CA PRO A 960 -14.38 -4.97 -43.04
C PRO A 960 -13.22 -5.96 -42.82
N ILE A 961 -12.50 -5.81 -41.72
CA ILE A 961 -11.42 -6.71 -41.28
C ILE A 961 -11.73 -7.12 -39.83
N ASP A 962 -11.57 -8.40 -39.53
CA ASP A 962 -11.80 -8.88 -38.17
C ASP A 962 -10.66 -8.42 -37.24
N GLY A 963 -11.03 -7.93 -36.06
CA GLY A 963 -10.09 -7.48 -35.04
C GLY A 963 -10.53 -6.20 -34.33
N ASP A 964 -9.83 -5.91 -33.23
CA ASP A 964 -9.92 -4.62 -32.54
C ASP A 964 -9.06 -3.55 -33.23
N HIS A 965 -9.13 -2.31 -32.74
CA HIS A 965 -8.43 -1.15 -33.31
C HIS A 965 -6.91 -1.35 -33.50
N ILE A 966 -6.29 -2.28 -32.77
CA ILE A 966 -4.86 -2.59 -32.82
C ILE A 966 -4.62 -3.93 -33.51
N SER A 967 -5.36 -4.98 -33.14
CA SER A 967 -5.11 -6.35 -33.64
C SER A 967 -5.43 -6.55 -35.11
N PHE A 968 -6.35 -5.78 -35.69
CA PHE A 968 -6.68 -5.92 -37.12
C PHE A 968 -5.48 -5.57 -38.04
N LEU A 969 -4.51 -4.80 -37.54
CA LEU A 969 -3.26 -4.51 -38.26
C LEU A 969 -2.39 -5.77 -38.43
N GLU A 970 -2.60 -6.82 -37.64
CA GLU A 970 -1.92 -8.11 -37.81
C GLU A 970 -2.54 -8.99 -38.89
N ASP A 971 -3.72 -8.63 -39.40
CA ASP A 971 -4.50 -9.48 -40.28
C ASP A 971 -3.86 -9.61 -41.67
N ALA A 972 -3.60 -10.85 -42.09
CA ALA A 972 -2.97 -11.12 -43.37
C ALA A 972 -3.86 -10.75 -44.58
N ALA A 973 -5.19 -10.77 -44.43
CA ALA A 973 -6.12 -10.33 -45.45
C ALA A 973 -6.09 -8.81 -45.62
N LEU A 974 -5.90 -8.04 -44.54
CA LEU A 974 -5.63 -6.60 -44.63
C LEU A 974 -4.41 -6.32 -45.51
N HIS A 975 -3.25 -6.91 -45.16
CA HIS A 975 -2.00 -6.73 -45.93
C HIS A 975 -2.20 -7.13 -47.39
N LYS A 976 -2.73 -8.33 -47.63
CA LYS A 976 -2.96 -8.84 -49.00
C LYS A 976 -3.91 -7.96 -49.80
N HIS A 977 -4.96 -7.42 -49.18
CA HIS A 977 -5.89 -6.53 -49.87
C HIS A 977 -5.27 -5.15 -50.16
N MET A 978 -4.49 -4.59 -49.24
CA MET A 978 -3.79 -3.31 -49.48
C MET A 978 -2.78 -3.44 -50.62
N GLU A 979 -2.09 -4.58 -50.71
CA GLU A 979 -1.16 -4.86 -51.82
C GLU A 979 -1.90 -5.13 -53.14
N GLY A 980 -3.01 -5.89 -53.08
CA GLY A 980 -3.79 -6.25 -54.24
C GLY A 980 -4.68 -5.14 -54.80
N SER A 981 -5.06 -4.15 -53.99
CA SER A 981 -5.83 -2.97 -54.45
C SER A 981 -4.96 -2.02 -55.27
N TYR A 982 -3.65 -2.00 -55.03
CA TYR A 982 -2.69 -1.31 -55.90
C TYR A 982 -2.40 -2.13 -57.19
N ARG A 983 -2.21 -3.45 -57.08
CA ARG A 983 -1.86 -4.32 -58.23
C ARG A 983 -3.02 -4.62 -59.20
N ARG A 984 -4.26 -4.20 -58.91
CA ARG A 984 -5.43 -4.39 -59.80
C ARG A 984 -5.62 -3.25 -60.83
N GLY A 985 -4.57 -2.44 -61.04
CA GLY A 985 -4.48 -1.45 -62.11
C GLY A 985 -3.76 -1.91 -63.39
N ASP A 986 -3.34 -3.18 -63.49
CA ASP A 986 -2.83 -3.80 -64.72
C ASP A 986 -3.92 -4.61 -65.45
#